data_AF-A0A351BER9-F1
#
_entry.id   AF-A0A351BER9-F1
#
_cell.length_a   1.000
_cell.length_b   1.000
_cell.length_c   1.000
_cell.angle_alpha   90.00
_cell.angle_beta   90.00
_cell.angle_gamma   90.00
#
_symmetry.space_group_name_H-M   'P 1'
#
loop_
_entity.id
_entity.type
_entity.pdbx_description
1 polymer ?
#
loop_
_entity_poly.entity_id
_entity_poly.type
_entity_poly.pdbx_seq_one_letter_code
_entity_poly.pdbx_strand_id
1 'polypeptide(L)'
;MASFSPNMPTTANGRTVTSQGVYSDPLLPSYWYLGDASGAVKGVNAMRAWDDYRGSGIVVAVIDDGVEYTHLDLAANYRSDLAYDTRDRDADAFPGESSDRHGTAVSGVIAAALNNGVGGAGVAPGASLVGYRIGFGANGTLEQLVAAFQLLTAVDVANNSWGFDGFFGDNFLDPDFAPIGDALATALAAGRGGLGTIVVMAAGNARTSGQDVNYHGFQNHRGTIAVAATDSGGNVTYYSTPGAALLVAAPGHGITTTDRVDGAGYASGDYATLNGTSFAAPMVSGIAALLLDANPGLGWRDVQEILAATAVRTGSPASWSFNAADNWNGGGMHVSHDYGFGLVDAYAAVRVAESWRSVSTSLNEWVAEGLQYPASPIAIPDGGSASSTITLAAGLRIDRVEVDLALAHPYLVQLRVTLTAPDGTESVLVQNPSTSQGNIYFTFSTTRDWGEFSGGNWTLTVTDMQVGATGVVYAWGIRAYGDLAGDDTYLYTGEFAALSAADASRRVLSDAGGMDAINAAAIAGDTLLDLRPAHVSLIAGQEVTISAGTIIENADSGDGNDTLIGNDAANSLRGWRGNDFLDGGAGVDTLDGGAGVDTLDGGVGDDVYVVDVAADVIVERPGGGTDTVRTTLASYLLGLELENLVFVGSGNFKGTGNAAANVIDGGAGNDSLNGGLGADLLRGGLGDDTYTVDHAGDSVVELPGEGNDYVYSSVSWTLGANLERLYLTGSAAIDGAGNDLGNRLYGQSNSAINTLAGGPGNDTYYVGSKDVIVELAGEGTDTAYGYGDYTLAAGVSVEYFYINVTTGHTLAGNELANNLRGNSGNDTLIGFEGNDSLNGGLGVDLLRGGPGDDTYTVDHAGDSVVELLGEGKDTVYSSVSWTLGDHLERLYLTGNAAIAGAGNELANTLVGYTNAAGNALAGGAGDDAYYVDANDVVVELVGEGNDIVYGSVSWTLGANLERLYLTGSAAIDGTGNDLDNRLYGQANGAINTLTGGTGNDIYYVGSNDVIVELAVEGTDTAYGYGDYTLATGVSVENLYLNVTTGQTLTGNELANKLSGNAGSDTLRGLDGNDSLSGGLGADVLDGGQGNDTLAGGLGNDTVTGGNGNDIFRFATALDANSNLDSVIDFNVVDDSFQLENGIFTSLTQTGTLAVGLFVIGTAALDANDKLIYDNTTGALFYDLDGSGSGGAIQFAVLSTNLALTNLDFVVT
;
A
#
# COMPACT_ATOMS: atom_id res chain seq x y z
N MET A 1 -27.40 -6.15 -10.71
CA MET A 1 -26.86 -6.71 -9.46
C MET A 1 -27.34 -5.86 -8.29
N ALA A 2 -28.44 -6.27 -7.65
CA ALA A 2 -28.84 -5.69 -6.36
C ALA A 2 -27.98 -6.34 -5.27
N SER A 3 -27.57 -5.53 -4.28
CA SER A 3 -26.69 -5.90 -3.18
C SER A 3 -27.30 -7.04 -2.35
N PHE A 4 -26.88 -8.26 -2.61
CA PHE A 4 -26.91 -9.35 -1.63
C PHE A 4 -25.78 -9.12 -0.62
N SER A 5 -26.08 -9.32 0.66
CA SER A 5 -25.13 -9.15 1.76
C SER A 5 -23.89 -10.04 1.56
N PRO A 6 -22.66 -9.52 1.69
CA PRO A 6 -21.42 -10.30 1.55
C PRO A 6 -21.18 -11.29 2.70
N ASN A 7 -22.15 -11.50 3.59
CA ASN A 7 -22.06 -12.36 4.77
C ASN A 7 -22.70 -13.74 4.55
N MET A 8 -22.62 -14.30 3.34
CA MET A 8 -22.78 -15.76 3.24
C MET A 8 -21.54 -16.37 3.91
N PRO A 9 -21.69 -17.24 4.93
CA PRO A 9 -20.58 -18.06 5.37
C PRO A 9 -20.14 -18.85 4.12
N THR A 10 -18.99 -18.51 3.56
CA THR A 10 -18.38 -19.36 2.55
C THR A 10 -18.28 -20.74 3.17
N THR A 11 -18.87 -21.75 2.54
CA THR A 11 -18.74 -23.18 2.86
C THR A 11 -17.30 -23.68 2.64
N ALA A 12 -16.29 -22.85 2.95
CA ALA A 12 -14.85 -23.10 2.83
C ALA A 12 -14.34 -24.26 3.68
N ASN A 13 -15.24 -24.96 4.39
CA ASN A 13 -14.96 -26.19 5.06
C ASN A 13 -15.63 -27.32 4.30
N GLY A 14 -14.98 -27.79 3.22
CA GLY A 14 -15.21 -29.11 2.61
C GLY A 14 -14.93 -30.25 3.59
N ARG A 15 -15.69 -30.28 4.69
CA ARG A 15 -15.61 -31.26 5.77
C ARG A 15 -16.47 -32.43 5.34
N THR A 16 -15.81 -33.39 4.71
CA THR A 16 -16.37 -34.69 4.34
C THR A 16 -17.02 -35.37 5.55
N VAL A 17 -18.19 -35.97 5.33
CA VAL A 17 -18.89 -36.88 6.25
C VAL A 17 -17.98 -38.07 6.57
N THR A 18 -17.11 -37.94 7.56
CA THR A 18 -16.40 -39.07 8.15
C THR A 18 -17.14 -39.58 9.37
N SER A 19 -17.08 -40.89 9.60
CA SER A 19 -17.57 -41.52 10.84
C SER A 19 -17.10 -40.75 12.07
N GLN A 20 -18.00 -40.55 13.07
CA GLN A 20 -17.69 -39.88 14.34
C GLN A 20 -16.26 -40.15 14.81
N GLY A 21 -15.50 -39.07 15.01
CA GLY A 21 -14.11 -39.15 15.43
C GLY A 21 -13.92 -40.04 16.66
N VAL A 22 -12.82 -40.82 16.69
CA VAL A 22 -12.43 -41.56 17.90
C VAL A 22 -11.79 -40.56 18.87
N TYR A 23 -12.51 -40.24 19.95
CA TYR A 23 -12.04 -39.32 21.01
C TYR A 23 -11.24 -40.05 22.09
N SER A 24 -10.19 -39.42 22.62
CA SER A 24 -9.18 -40.07 23.47
C SER A 24 -9.29 -39.79 24.98
N ASP A 25 -10.16 -38.88 25.40
CA ASP A 25 -10.22 -38.42 26.80
C ASP A 25 -10.83 -39.47 27.74
N PRO A 26 -10.19 -39.78 28.87
CA PRO A 26 -10.50 -40.97 29.68
C PRO A 26 -11.85 -40.93 30.40
N LEU A 27 -12.38 -39.75 30.73
CA LEU A 27 -13.67 -39.59 31.41
C LEU A 27 -14.83 -39.33 30.45
N LEU A 28 -14.57 -39.05 29.16
CA LEU A 28 -15.62 -38.74 28.18
C LEU A 28 -16.76 -39.79 28.14
N PRO A 29 -16.51 -41.12 28.23
CA PRO A 29 -17.60 -42.11 28.27
C PRO A 29 -18.55 -41.99 29.48
N SER A 30 -18.14 -41.29 30.55
CA SER A 30 -18.98 -41.02 31.72
C SER A 30 -19.83 -39.75 31.60
N TYR A 31 -19.56 -38.91 30.60
CA TYR A 31 -20.23 -37.63 30.36
C TYR A 31 -21.51 -37.88 29.54
N TRP A 32 -22.43 -38.64 30.12
CA TRP A 32 -23.68 -39.07 29.48
C TRP A 32 -24.51 -37.92 28.90
N TYR A 33 -24.39 -36.72 29.48
CA TYR A 33 -25.13 -35.53 29.10
C TYR A 33 -24.70 -34.96 27.74
N LEU A 34 -23.56 -35.37 27.17
CA LEU A 34 -23.12 -34.96 25.83
C LEU A 34 -23.73 -35.83 24.71
N GLY A 35 -24.29 -36.99 25.07
CA GLY A 35 -24.93 -37.94 24.14
C GLY A 35 -26.33 -37.50 23.69
N ASP A 36 -27.00 -38.38 22.94
CA ASP A 36 -28.28 -38.13 22.24
C ASP A 36 -29.42 -37.59 23.15
N ALA A 37 -30.15 -36.58 22.67
CA ALA A 37 -31.31 -35.99 23.34
C ALA A 37 -32.60 -36.81 23.16
N SER A 38 -32.69 -37.57 22.07
CA SER A 38 -33.85 -38.41 21.73
C SER A 38 -33.76 -39.83 22.30
N GLY A 39 -32.57 -40.25 22.77
CA GLY A 39 -32.28 -41.58 23.30
C GLY A 39 -32.93 -41.94 24.65
N ALA A 40 -32.62 -43.13 25.16
CA ALA A 40 -33.10 -43.62 26.47
C ALA A 40 -32.41 -42.93 27.65
N VAL A 41 -31.17 -42.48 27.45
CA VAL A 41 -30.44 -41.55 28.32
C VAL A 41 -30.44 -40.21 27.60
N LYS A 42 -30.91 -39.16 28.27
CA LYS A 42 -31.31 -37.89 27.66
C LYS A 42 -30.23 -36.81 27.78
N GLY A 43 -29.30 -36.75 26.84
CA GLY A 43 -28.25 -35.72 26.78
C GLY A 43 -28.62 -34.51 25.91
N VAL A 44 -27.63 -33.71 25.51
CA VAL A 44 -27.79 -32.52 24.65
C VAL A 44 -27.36 -32.73 23.20
N ASN A 45 -26.92 -33.93 22.84
CA ASN A 45 -26.53 -34.32 21.48
C ASN A 45 -25.35 -33.52 20.87
N ALA A 46 -24.42 -33.02 21.69
CA ALA A 46 -23.29 -32.18 21.24
C ALA A 46 -22.24 -32.95 20.43
N MET A 47 -22.00 -34.23 20.75
CA MET A 47 -20.93 -35.00 20.13
C MET A 47 -21.09 -35.21 18.61
N ARG A 48 -22.32 -35.10 18.08
CA ARG A 48 -22.59 -35.19 16.64
C ARG A 48 -22.23 -33.91 15.89
N ALA A 49 -22.16 -32.77 16.57
CA ALA A 49 -21.75 -31.52 15.97
C ALA A 49 -20.22 -31.39 15.86
N TRP A 50 -19.44 -32.08 16.70
CA TRP A 50 -17.98 -31.86 16.83
C TRP A 50 -17.12 -32.20 15.62
N ASP A 51 -17.62 -32.97 14.67
CA ASP A 51 -16.90 -33.19 13.42
C ASP A 51 -16.90 -31.90 12.57
N ASP A 52 -17.94 -31.07 12.72
CA ASP A 52 -18.15 -29.84 11.98
C ASP A 52 -17.89 -28.57 12.81
N TYR A 53 -18.30 -28.50 14.09
CA TYR A 53 -18.23 -27.30 14.92
C TYR A 53 -17.89 -27.63 16.36
N ARG A 54 -17.01 -26.82 16.96
CA ARG A 54 -16.53 -27.03 18.34
C ARG A 54 -16.58 -25.75 19.18
N GLY A 55 -17.12 -24.66 18.65
CA GLY A 55 -17.11 -23.34 19.27
C GLY A 55 -15.87 -22.52 18.93
N SER A 56 -15.16 -22.87 17.86
CA SER A 56 -13.87 -22.25 17.54
C SER A 56 -14.02 -20.76 17.25
N GLY A 57 -13.15 -19.94 17.86
CA GLY A 57 -13.20 -18.48 17.68
C GLY A 57 -14.26 -17.76 18.53
N ILE A 58 -15.12 -18.50 19.25
CA ILE A 58 -16.15 -17.92 20.12
C ILE A 58 -15.62 -17.76 21.56
N VAL A 59 -15.90 -16.63 22.19
CA VAL A 59 -15.50 -16.31 23.57
C VAL A 59 -16.70 -16.37 24.52
N VAL A 60 -16.61 -17.26 25.51
CA VAL A 60 -17.63 -17.44 26.55
C VAL A 60 -17.14 -16.89 27.89
N ALA A 61 -17.82 -15.87 28.41
CA ALA A 61 -17.60 -15.38 29.77
C ALA A 61 -18.31 -16.25 30.81
N VAL A 62 -17.61 -16.54 31.91
CA VAL A 62 -18.13 -17.19 33.10
C VAL A 62 -18.16 -16.16 34.23
N ILE A 63 -19.35 -15.66 34.53
CA ILE A 63 -19.59 -14.69 35.60
C ILE A 63 -19.87 -15.50 36.86
N ASP A 64 -18.86 -15.71 37.71
CA ASP A 64 -18.95 -16.64 38.84
C ASP A 64 -17.86 -16.35 39.91
N ASP A 65 -17.52 -17.31 40.76
CA ASP A 65 -16.58 -17.16 41.89
C ASP A 65 -15.10 -17.21 41.49
N GLY A 66 -14.82 -17.38 40.20
CA GLY A 66 -13.49 -17.44 39.60
C GLY A 66 -13.30 -18.67 38.73
N VAL A 67 -12.28 -18.65 37.87
CA VAL A 67 -11.94 -19.79 36.99
C VAL A 67 -10.48 -20.17 37.19
N GLU A 68 -10.25 -21.40 37.65
CA GLU A 68 -8.90 -21.96 37.83
C GLU A 68 -8.31 -22.36 36.46
N TYR A 69 -7.80 -21.37 35.74
CA TYR A 69 -7.24 -21.54 34.40
C TYR A 69 -5.95 -22.36 34.34
N THR A 70 -5.39 -22.79 35.48
CA THR A 70 -4.29 -23.75 35.53
C THR A 70 -4.76 -25.21 35.43
N HIS A 71 -6.06 -25.47 35.48
CA HIS A 71 -6.61 -26.80 35.27
C HIS A 71 -6.30 -27.30 33.85
N LEU A 72 -5.82 -28.53 33.70
CA LEU A 72 -5.33 -29.06 32.41
C LEU A 72 -6.39 -29.06 31.30
N ASP A 73 -7.66 -29.27 31.64
CA ASP A 73 -8.77 -29.18 30.69
C ASP A 73 -9.17 -27.74 30.29
N LEU A 74 -8.76 -26.73 31.06
CA LEU A 74 -9.19 -25.34 30.81
C LEU A 74 -8.06 -24.46 30.28
N ALA A 75 -6.81 -24.80 30.60
CA ALA A 75 -5.64 -23.95 30.34
C ALA A 75 -5.46 -23.58 28.86
N ALA A 76 -5.74 -24.51 27.93
CA ALA A 76 -5.59 -24.25 26.50
C ALA A 76 -6.67 -23.30 25.95
N ASN A 77 -7.83 -23.24 26.61
CA ASN A 77 -9.00 -22.49 26.15
C ASN A 77 -9.16 -21.16 26.91
N TYR A 78 -8.40 -20.90 27.97
CA TYR A 78 -8.58 -19.70 28.78
C TYR A 78 -7.93 -18.44 28.19
N ARG A 79 -8.67 -17.34 28.19
CA ARG A 79 -8.26 -16.00 27.71
C ARG A 79 -8.03 -15.06 28.88
N SER A 80 -6.77 -14.96 29.32
CA SER A 80 -6.39 -14.06 30.42
C SER A 80 -6.37 -12.58 30.04
N ASP A 81 -6.27 -12.25 28.75
CA ASP A 81 -6.27 -10.88 28.24
C ASP A 81 -7.63 -10.17 28.41
N LEU A 82 -8.71 -10.94 28.52
CA LEU A 82 -10.06 -10.43 28.75
C LEU A 82 -10.52 -10.62 30.19
N ALA A 83 -9.79 -11.36 31.03
CA ALA A 83 -10.22 -11.72 32.38
C ALA A 83 -10.30 -10.51 33.31
N TYR A 84 -11.25 -10.55 34.24
CA TYR A 84 -11.39 -9.49 35.23
C TYR A 84 -11.95 -10.00 36.55
N ASP A 85 -11.30 -9.62 37.64
CA ASP A 85 -11.80 -9.82 38.99
C ASP A 85 -12.47 -8.54 39.47
N THR A 86 -13.81 -8.53 39.52
CA THR A 86 -14.55 -7.36 40.01
C THR A 86 -14.49 -7.20 41.52
N ARG A 87 -14.20 -8.28 42.25
CA ARG A 87 -14.12 -8.32 43.70
C ARG A 87 -12.82 -7.68 44.17
N ASP A 88 -11.71 -8.07 43.57
CA ASP A 88 -10.35 -7.60 43.93
C ASP A 88 -9.86 -6.46 43.00
N ARG A 89 -10.59 -6.19 41.92
CA ARG A 89 -10.39 -5.09 40.94
C ARG A 89 -9.07 -5.20 40.16
N ASP A 90 -8.75 -6.39 39.71
CA ASP A 90 -7.58 -6.66 38.88
C ASP A 90 -7.92 -7.57 37.67
N ALA A 91 -6.93 -7.91 36.86
CA ALA A 91 -7.11 -8.68 35.63
C ALA A 91 -6.98 -10.21 35.84
N ASP A 92 -7.01 -10.69 37.08
CA ASP A 92 -6.79 -12.09 37.42
C ASP A 92 -8.03 -12.71 38.10
N ALA A 93 -8.94 -13.25 37.30
CA ALA A 93 -10.15 -13.92 37.80
C ALA A 93 -9.89 -15.32 38.41
N PHE A 94 -8.68 -15.55 38.93
CA PHE A 94 -8.32 -16.81 39.58
C PHE A 94 -9.08 -16.97 40.91
N PRO A 95 -9.55 -18.18 41.27
CA PRO A 95 -10.34 -18.35 42.49
C PRO A 95 -9.48 -18.21 43.76
N GLY A 96 -9.79 -17.21 44.59
CA GLY A 96 -8.98 -16.80 45.74
C GLY A 96 -9.26 -17.51 47.06
N GLU A 97 -10.45 -18.12 47.23
CA GLU A 97 -10.87 -18.82 48.45
C GLU A 97 -11.17 -20.31 48.20
N SER A 98 -11.17 -21.14 49.25
CA SER A 98 -11.52 -22.57 49.13
C SER A 98 -13.02 -22.80 48.86
N SER A 99 -13.86 -21.78 49.02
CA SER A 99 -15.25 -21.80 48.57
C SER A 99 -15.42 -21.46 47.10
N ASP A 100 -14.40 -20.89 46.45
CA ASP A 100 -14.45 -20.41 45.08
C ASP A 100 -14.15 -21.56 44.11
N ARG A 101 -15.11 -22.45 43.92
CA ARG A 101 -14.96 -23.71 43.18
C ARG A 101 -16.01 -23.89 42.09
N HIS A 102 -17.02 -23.02 42.07
CA HIS A 102 -18.18 -23.17 41.22
C HIS A 102 -17.88 -22.77 39.78
N GLY A 103 -17.22 -21.63 39.56
CA GLY A 103 -16.85 -21.12 38.24
C GLY A 103 -15.91 -22.06 37.47
N THR A 104 -14.94 -22.69 38.14
CA THR A 104 -14.10 -23.74 37.55
C THR A 104 -14.92 -24.93 37.05
N ALA A 105 -15.92 -25.37 37.81
CA ALA A 105 -16.76 -26.51 37.43
C ALA A 105 -17.72 -26.18 36.28
N VAL A 106 -18.31 -24.97 36.31
CA VAL A 106 -19.15 -24.42 35.23
C VAL A 106 -18.34 -24.33 33.92
N SER A 107 -17.10 -23.85 34.00
CA SER A 107 -16.21 -23.71 32.85
C SER A 107 -15.94 -25.03 32.11
N GLY A 108 -15.76 -26.13 32.85
CA GLY A 108 -15.53 -27.45 32.25
C GLY A 108 -16.72 -27.98 31.46
N VAL A 109 -17.95 -27.66 31.89
CA VAL A 109 -19.16 -28.05 31.14
C VAL A 109 -19.24 -27.30 29.81
N ILE A 110 -18.78 -26.06 29.77
CA ILE A 110 -18.78 -25.23 28.55
C ILE A 110 -17.70 -25.70 27.59
N ALA A 111 -16.43 -25.69 28.03
CA ALA A 111 -15.29 -25.79 27.11
C ALA A 111 -14.05 -26.47 27.73
N ALA A 112 -14.23 -27.56 28.50
CA ALA A 112 -13.12 -28.48 28.74
C ALA A 112 -12.57 -28.99 27.40
N ALA A 113 -11.25 -28.92 27.22
CA ALA A 113 -10.58 -29.24 25.97
C ALA A 113 -10.74 -30.71 25.58
N LEU A 114 -11.00 -30.95 24.30
CA LEU A 114 -11.16 -32.30 23.73
C LEU A 114 -9.81 -32.84 23.21
N ASN A 115 -9.59 -34.14 23.37
CA ASN A 115 -8.42 -34.91 22.94
C ASN A 115 -7.09 -34.43 23.54
N ASN A 116 -7.10 -33.95 24.78
CA ASN A 116 -5.87 -33.57 25.51
C ASN A 116 -5.34 -34.74 26.38
N GLY A 117 -6.08 -35.84 26.49
CA GLY A 117 -5.66 -37.06 27.19
C GLY A 117 -5.90 -37.03 28.72
N VAL A 118 -6.63 -36.04 29.22
CA VAL A 118 -7.07 -35.93 30.61
C VAL A 118 -8.58 -35.64 30.63
N GLY A 119 -9.22 -35.88 31.78
CA GLY A 119 -10.61 -35.46 31.95
C GLY A 119 -11.61 -35.95 30.90
N GLY A 120 -12.54 -35.07 30.55
CA GLY A 120 -13.60 -35.29 29.56
C GLY A 120 -13.56 -34.21 28.47
N ALA A 121 -14.71 -33.65 28.13
CA ALA A 121 -14.79 -32.48 27.24
C ALA A 121 -16.02 -31.63 27.60
N GLY A 122 -15.96 -30.34 27.28
CA GLY A 122 -17.11 -29.44 27.35
C GLY A 122 -18.03 -29.62 26.15
N VAL A 123 -19.19 -28.97 26.18
CA VAL A 123 -20.12 -28.94 25.04
C VAL A 123 -19.49 -28.30 23.80
N ALA A 124 -18.73 -27.22 23.99
CA ALA A 124 -18.00 -26.49 22.95
C ALA A 124 -16.49 -26.53 23.27
N PRO A 125 -15.80 -27.65 23.03
CA PRO A 125 -14.42 -27.85 23.48
C PRO A 125 -13.38 -26.99 22.76
N GLY A 126 -13.75 -26.30 21.68
CA GLY A 126 -12.91 -25.33 20.97
C GLY A 126 -13.21 -23.86 21.31
N ALA A 127 -14.22 -23.59 22.15
CA ALA A 127 -14.54 -22.24 22.59
C ALA A 127 -13.51 -21.72 23.60
N SER A 128 -13.26 -20.41 23.54
CA SER A 128 -12.44 -19.71 24.52
C SER A 128 -13.26 -19.39 25.77
N LEU A 129 -12.62 -19.45 26.94
CA LEU A 129 -13.21 -19.12 28.24
C LEU A 129 -12.57 -17.87 28.83
N VAL A 130 -13.38 -17.02 29.44
CA VAL A 130 -12.89 -15.89 30.26
C VAL A 130 -13.65 -15.83 31.57
N GLY A 131 -12.94 -15.59 32.68
CA GLY A 131 -13.54 -15.44 34.01
C GLY A 131 -13.85 -13.98 34.32
N TYR A 132 -15.08 -13.71 34.77
CA TYR A 132 -15.47 -12.48 35.46
C TYR A 132 -15.82 -12.80 36.91
N ARG A 133 -14.82 -12.67 37.80
CA ARG A 133 -14.97 -13.08 39.20
C ARG A 133 -15.80 -12.07 39.98
N ILE A 134 -16.85 -12.54 40.65
CA ILE A 134 -17.74 -11.79 41.53
C ILE A 134 -17.79 -12.43 42.93
N GLY A 135 -18.23 -11.67 43.94
CA GLY A 135 -18.49 -12.22 45.27
C GLY A 135 -19.89 -12.83 45.41
N PHE A 136 -20.04 -13.79 46.32
CA PHE A 136 -21.34 -14.40 46.67
C PHE A 136 -21.76 -14.09 48.11
N GLY A 137 -23.07 -14.09 48.36
CA GLY A 137 -23.65 -13.85 49.69
C GLY A 137 -23.20 -12.50 50.27
N ALA A 138 -22.64 -12.51 51.49
CA ALA A 138 -22.16 -11.29 52.15
C ALA A 138 -20.93 -10.64 51.45
N ASN A 139 -20.25 -11.36 50.56
CA ASN A 139 -19.08 -10.87 49.83
C ASN A 139 -19.45 -10.30 48.45
N GLY A 140 -20.68 -10.52 47.98
CA GLY A 140 -21.19 -10.00 46.72
C GLY A 140 -21.77 -8.59 46.88
N THR A 141 -21.52 -7.73 45.89
CA THR A 141 -22.10 -6.38 45.85
C THR A 141 -22.71 -6.08 44.49
N LEU A 142 -23.68 -5.16 44.44
CA LEU A 142 -24.26 -4.71 43.16
C LEU A 142 -23.22 -4.00 42.28
N GLU A 143 -22.23 -3.32 42.87
CA GLU A 143 -21.14 -2.68 42.13
C GLU A 143 -20.30 -3.71 41.34
N GLN A 144 -20.02 -4.87 41.95
CA GLN A 144 -19.33 -5.97 41.27
C GLN A 144 -20.13 -6.48 40.08
N LEU A 145 -21.45 -6.67 40.25
CA LEU A 145 -22.33 -7.13 39.18
C LEU A 145 -22.46 -6.11 38.05
N VAL A 146 -22.58 -4.82 38.36
CA VAL A 146 -22.57 -3.75 37.35
C VAL A 146 -21.27 -3.80 36.53
N ALA A 147 -20.12 -3.92 37.20
CA ALA A 147 -18.83 -4.00 36.53
C ALA A 147 -18.73 -5.25 35.63
N ALA A 148 -19.17 -6.42 36.10
CA ALA A 148 -19.16 -7.65 35.31
C ALA A 148 -20.08 -7.52 34.08
N PHE A 149 -21.29 -6.97 34.24
CA PHE A 149 -22.25 -6.84 33.13
C PHE A 149 -21.83 -5.81 32.09
N GLN A 150 -21.09 -4.78 32.48
CA GLN A 150 -20.52 -3.80 31.53
C GLN A 150 -19.46 -4.43 30.62
N LEU A 151 -18.80 -5.51 31.04
CA LEU A 151 -17.80 -6.22 30.23
C LEU A 151 -18.42 -7.13 29.15
N LEU A 152 -19.73 -7.40 29.20
CA LEU A 152 -20.37 -8.37 28.30
C LEU A 152 -20.29 -7.98 26.82
N THR A 153 -20.08 -6.71 26.50
CA THR A 153 -19.88 -6.24 25.12
C THR A 153 -18.58 -6.77 24.48
N ALA A 154 -17.63 -7.27 25.30
CA ALA A 154 -16.35 -7.79 24.84
C ALA A 154 -16.34 -9.31 24.57
N VAL A 155 -17.48 -10.00 24.76
CA VAL A 155 -17.59 -11.45 24.62
C VAL A 155 -18.82 -11.83 23.79
N ASP A 156 -18.85 -13.07 23.32
CA ASP A 156 -19.94 -13.57 22.49
C ASP A 156 -21.08 -14.14 23.32
N VAL A 157 -20.75 -14.91 24.36
CA VAL A 157 -21.69 -15.60 25.23
C VAL A 157 -21.36 -15.31 26.69
N ALA A 158 -22.38 -15.07 27.50
CA ALA A 158 -22.28 -14.80 28.94
C ALA A 158 -23.01 -15.88 29.72
N ASN A 159 -22.27 -16.73 30.42
CA ASN A 159 -22.83 -17.73 31.32
C ASN A 159 -22.99 -17.17 32.74
N ASN A 160 -24.21 -17.31 33.27
CA ASN A 160 -24.56 -16.89 34.62
C ASN A 160 -25.21 -18.08 35.34
N SER A 161 -24.43 -18.78 36.16
CA SER A 161 -24.85 -20.00 36.85
C SER A 161 -25.23 -19.76 38.32
N TRP A 162 -25.71 -18.55 38.62
CA TRP A 162 -26.07 -18.04 39.94
C TRP A 162 -27.47 -17.40 39.92
N GLY A 163 -27.92 -16.81 41.03
CA GLY A 163 -29.20 -16.10 41.13
C GLY A 163 -29.41 -15.49 42.52
N PHE A 164 -30.49 -14.73 42.70
CA PHE A 164 -30.84 -14.09 43.98
C PHE A 164 -31.81 -14.92 44.82
N ASP A 165 -31.61 -14.90 46.14
CA ASP A 165 -32.54 -15.47 47.12
C ASP A 165 -33.57 -14.41 47.54
N GLY A 166 -34.77 -14.45 46.98
CA GLY A 166 -35.83 -13.47 47.29
C GLY A 166 -37.02 -13.57 46.35
N PHE A 167 -38.09 -12.82 46.64
CA PHE A 167 -39.23 -12.67 45.73
C PHE A 167 -39.25 -11.22 45.25
N PHE A 168 -39.12 -10.99 43.93
CA PHE A 168 -39.18 -9.65 43.33
C PHE A 168 -38.09 -8.68 43.82
N GLY A 169 -36.96 -9.19 44.32
CA GLY A 169 -35.94 -8.40 45.01
C GLY A 169 -34.87 -7.82 44.09
N ASP A 170 -34.56 -8.51 43.00
CA ASP A 170 -33.61 -8.17 41.94
C ASP A 170 -34.30 -7.46 40.77
N ASN A 171 -35.19 -6.54 41.10
CA ASN A 171 -36.08 -5.85 40.18
C ASN A 171 -35.36 -4.72 39.44
N PHE A 172 -35.26 -4.78 38.11
CA PHE A 172 -34.64 -3.70 37.31
C PHE A 172 -35.42 -2.38 37.30
N LEU A 173 -36.65 -2.35 37.84
CA LEU A 173 -37.37 -1.10 38.12
C LEU A 173 -36.89 -0.40 39.41
N ASP A 174 -36.13 -1.11 40.25
CA ASP A 174 -35.48 -0.54 41.43
C ASP A 174 -34.22 0.24 41.01
N PRO A 175 -34.04 1.50 41.45
CA PRO A 175 -32.84 2.29 41.17
C PRO A 175 -31.51 1.60 41.52
N ASP A 176 -31.49 0.67 42.48
CA ASP A 176 -30.28 -0.06 42.86
C ASP A 176 -29.87 -1.11 41.80
N PHE A 177 -30.85 -1.71 41.11
CA PHE A 177 -30.63 -2.75 40.09
C PHE A 177 -30.71 -2.22 38.65
N ALA A 178 -31.33 -1.07 38.42
CA ALA A 178 -31.45 -0.44 37.11
C ALA A 178 -30.13 -0.34 36.31
N PRO A 179 -28.96 0.01 36.92
CA PRO A 179 -27.70 0.07 36.19
C PRO A 179 -27.25 -1.28 35.60
N ILE A 180 -27.65 -2.40 36.20
CA ILE A 180 -27.35 -3.75 35.69
C ILE A 180 -28.25 -4.05 34.49
N GLY A 181 -29.54 -3.69 34.58
CA GLY A 181 -30.47 -3.75 33.45
C GLY A 181 -29.99 -2.92 32.25
N ASP A 182 -29.48 -1.71 32.50
CA ASP A 182 -28.90 -0.85 31.45
C ASP A 182 -27.66 -1.49 30.79
N ALA A 183 -26.79 -2.13 31.58
CA ALA A 183 -25.62 -2.84 31.07
C ALA A 183 -26.03 -4.08 30.24
N LEU A 184 -27.05 -4.82 30.67
CA LEU A 184 -27.62 -5.93 29.92
C LEU A 184 -28.22 -5.48 28.58
N ALA A 185 -29.02 -4.40 28.58
CA ALA A 185 -29.55 -3.81 27.36
C ALA A 185 -28.44 -3.36 26.41
N THR A 186 -27.34 -2.81 26.94
CA THR A 186 -26.16 -2.43 26.15
C THR A 186 -25.48 -3.64 25.52
N ALA A 187 -25.31 -4.74 26.26
CA ALA A 187 -24.73 -5.98 25.73
C ALA A 187 -25.57 -6.57 24.58
N LEU A 188 -26.90 -6.55 24.69
CA LEU A 188 -27.82 -7.03 23.65
C LEU A 188 -27.85 -6.13 22.41
N ALA A 189 -27.57 -4.83 22.56
CA ALA A 189 -27.62 -3.87 21.47
C ALA A 189 -26.26 -3.67 20.76
N ALA A 190 -25.15 -3.75 21.49
CA ALA A 190 -23.82 -3.39 20.99
C ALA A 190 -22.81 -4.56 21.01
N GLY A 191 -23.08 -5.63 21.75
CA GLY A 191 -22.23 -6.82 21.77
C GLY A 191 -22.09 -7.42 20.36
N ARG A 192 -20.95 -8.05 20.08
CA ARG A 192 -20.69 -8.75 18.80
C ARG A 192 -20.95 -7.87 17.57
N GLY A 193 -20.57 -6.59 17.63
CA GLY A 193 -20.73 -5.65 16.51
C GLY A 193 -22.19 -5.25 16.21
N GLY A 194 -23.10 -5.42 17.17
CA GLY A 194 -24.53 -5.12 17.03
C GLY A 194 -25.43 -6.36 16.91
N LEU A 195 -24.85 -7.56 16.79
CA LEU A 195 -25.60 -8.83 16.84
C LEU A 195 -26.14 -9.14 18.24
N GLY A 196 -25.48 -8.62 19.28
CA GLY A 196 -25.82 -8.76 20.69
C GLY A 196 -25.17 -9.97 21.36
N THR A 197 -24.70 -9.78 22.59
CA THR A 197 -24.14 -10.85 23.42
C THR A 197 -25.23 -11.84 23.85
N ILE A 198 -24.97 -13.14 23.75
CA ILE A 198 -25.91 -14.18 24.18
C ILE A 198 -25.83 -14.34 25.70
N VAL A 199 -26.91 -14.05 26.43
CA VAL A 199 -26.92 -14.12 27.89
C VAL A 199 -27.71 -15.33 28.37
N VAL A 200 -27.04 -16.25 29.07
CA VAL A 200 -27.62 -17.50 29.57
C VAL A 200 -27.63 -17.48 31.10
N MET A 201 -28.76 -17.85 31.69
CA MET A 201 -28.98 -17.84 33.14
C MET A 201 -29.57 -19.15 33.62
N ALA A 202 -29.09 -19.65 34.76
CA ALA A 202 -29.70 -20.80 35.42
C ALA A 202 -31.10 -20.45 35.96
N ALA A 203 -32.08 -21.34 35.80
CA ALA A 203 -33.45 -21.10 36.31
C ALA A 203 -33.51 -20.92 37.84
N GLY A 204 -32.60 -21.57 38.56
CA GLY A 204 -32.51 -21.53 40.02
C GLY A 204 -32.95 -22.85 40.67
N ASN A 205 -32.52 -23.07 41.91
CA ASN A 205 -32.61 -24.34 42.62
C ASN A 205 -33.66 -24.38 43.75
N ALA A 206 -34.64 -23.46 43.75
CA ALA A 206 -35.50 -23.18 44.91
C ALA A 206 -36.98 -23.52 44.71
N ARG A 207 -37.30 -24.45 43.79
CA ARG A 207 -38.67 -24.92 43.50
C ARG A 207 -39.49 -25.24 44.75
N THR A 208 -38.90 -25.97 45.70
CA THR A 208 -39.60 -26.41 46.93
C THR A 208 -39.97 -25.28 47.88
N SER A 209 -39.39 -24.09 47.69
CA SER A 209 -39.70 -22.87 48.43
C SER A 209 -40.75 -22.00 47.74
N GLY A 210 -41.36 -22.49 46.65
CA GLY A 210 -42.38 -21.75 45.89
C GLY A 210 -41.80 -20.62 45.04
N GLN A 211 -40.52 -20.70 44.66
CA GLN A 211 -39.89 -19.80 43.72
C GLN A 211 -40.37 -20.05 42.28
N ASP A 212 -40.32 -19.02 41.47
CA ASP A 212 -40.63 -19.03 40.04
C ASP A 212 -39.61 -18.14 39.32
N VAL A 213 -39.17 -18.49 38.11
CA VAL A 213 -38.22 -17.65 37.35
C VAL A 213 -38.77 -16.25 37.09
N ASN A 214 -40.10 -16.10 37.05
CA ASN A 214 -40.77 -14.82 36.89
C ASN A 214 -40.74 -13.92 38.14
N TYR A 215 -40.12 -14.37 39.23
CA TYR A 215 -39.91 -13.53 40.42
C TYR A 215 -38.53 -12.89 40.45
N HIS A 216 -37.72 -13.11 39.39
CA HIS A 216 -36.33 -12.68 39.30
C HIS A 216 -36.08 -11.91 38.01
N GLY A 217 -35.55 -10.69 38.15
CA GLY A 217 -35.34 -9.77 37.03
C GLY A 217 -34.30 -10.27 36.04
N PHE A 218 -33.29 -11.00 36.51
CA PHE A 218 -32.25 -11.57 35.65
C PHE A 218 -32.80 -12.73 34.81
N GLN A 219 -33.45 -13.71 35.45
CA GLN A 219 -33.98 -14.91 34.78
C GLN A 219 -35.12 -14.57 33.82
N ASN A 220 -35.97 -13.59 34.15
CA ASN A 220 -37.13 -13.27 33.33
C ASN A 220 -36.90 -12.15 32.31
N HIS A 221 -35.73 -11.54 32.26
CA HIS A 221 -35.42 -10.51 31.26
C HIS A 221 -35.54 -11.08 29.84
N ARG A 222 -36.05 -10.29 28.89
CA ARG A 222 -36.29 -10.75 27.51
C ARG A 222 -35.03 -11.24 26.78
N GLY A 223 -33.90 -10.59 27.02
CA GLY A 223 -32.61 -10.98 26.45
C GLY A 223 -31.92 -12.17 27.12
N THR A 224 -32.54 -12.76 28.16
CA THR A 224 -31.93 -13.85 28.92
C THR A 224 -32.53 -15.21 28.55
N ILE A 225 -31.66 -16.18 28.29
CA ILE A 225 -32.01 -17.58 28.15
C ILE A 225 -32.03 -18.24 29.54
N ALA A 226 -33.22 -18.38 30.13
CA ALA A 226 -33.39 -19.09 31.40
C ALA A 226 -33.48 -20.60 31.19
N VAL A 227 -32.62 -21.36 31.88
CA VAL A 227 -32.41 -22.80 31.64
C VAL A 227 -32.82 -23.65 32.84
N ALA A 228 -33.81 -24.52 32.63
CA ALA A 228 -34.25 -25.53 33.60
C ALA A 228 -33.35 -26.78 33.61
N ALA A 229 -33.38 -27.55 34.70
CA ALA A 229 -32.54 -28.74 34.88
C ALA A 229 -33.32 -30.06 34.83
N THR A 230 -32.84 -31.00 34.01
CA THR A 230 -33.34 -32.38 33.94
C THR A 230 -32.37 -33.40 34.52
N ASP A 231 -32.90 -34.58 34.85
CA ASP A 231 -32.12 -35.79 35.10
C ASP A 231 -31.84 -36.59 33.80
N SER A 232 -31.12 -37.70 33.91
CA SER A 232 -30.77 -38.56 32.78
C SER A 232 -31.94 -39.28 32.12
N GLY A 233 -33.10 -39.31 32.77
CA GLY A 233 -34.36 -39.77 32.18
C GLY A 233 -35.16 -38.66 31.49
N GLY A 234 -34.66 -37.42 31.51
CA GLY A 234 -35.36 -36.25 30.98
C GLY A 234 -36.45 -35.71 31.90
N ASN A 235 -36.51 -36.15 33.17
CA ASN A 235 -37.47 -35.61 34.13
C ASN A 235 -36.95 -34.32 34.72
N VAL A 236 -37.82 -33.35 34.95
CA VAL A 236 -37.48 -32.11 35.65
C VAL A 236 -37.03 -32.47 37.06
N THR A 237 -35.94 -31.87 37.48
CA THR A 237 -35.35 -32.13 38.79
C THR A 237 -36.17 -31.45 39.89
N TYR A 238 -36.16 -32.03 41.09
CA TYR A 238 -36.97 -31.54 42.22
C TYR A 238 -36.62 -30.10 42.68
N TYR A 239 -35.44 -29.60 42.28
CA TYR A 239 -34.96 -28.26 42.61
C TYR A 239 -35.19 -27.24 41.48
N SER A 240 -35.38 -27.68 40.23
CA SER A 240 -35.48 -26.77 39.07
C SER A 240 -36.69 -25.85 39.19
N THR A 241 -36.40 -24.55 39.28
CA THR A 241 -37.41 -23.50 39.43
C THR A 241 -38.25 -23.39 38.15
N PRO A 242 -39.60 -23.49 38.24
CA PRO A 242 -40.49 -23.38 37.09
C PRO A 242 -40.73 -21.91 36.71
N GLY A 243 -41.43 -21.69 35.61
CA GLY A 243 -42.05 -20.41 35.30
C GLY A 243 -42.26 -20.18 33.80
N ALA A 244 -43.06 -19.17 33.48
CA ALA A 244 -43.46 -18.89 32.10
C ALA A 244 -42.37 -18.24 31.25
N ALA A 245 -41.28 -17.78 31.88
CA ALA A 245 -40.12 -17.15 31.26
C ALA A 245 -38.99 -18.12 30.89
N LEU A 246 -39.11 -19.40 31.25
CA LEU A 246 -38.15 -20.44 30.85
C LEU A 246 -38.13 -20.59 29.33
N LEU A 247 -36.93 -20.64 28.76
CA LEU A 247 -36.79 -20.89 27.33
C LEU A 247 -36.61 -22.39 27.05
N VAL A 248 -35.64 -23.02 27.70
CA VAL A 248 -35.27 -24.42 27.45
C VAL A 248 -34.85 -25.12 28.74
N ALA A 249 -34.67 -26.44 28.64
CA ALA A 249 -34.09 -27.28 29.67
C ALA A 249 -32.82 -27.98 29.17
N ALA A 250 -31.90 -28.24 30.09
CA ALA A 250 -30.71 -29.04 29.83
C ALA A 250 -30.43 -29.97 31.03
N PRO A 251 -29.60 -31.03 30.84
CA PRO A 251 -29.17 -31.87 31.95
C PRO A 251 -28.51 -31.05 33.07
N GLY A 252 -28.94 -31.26 34.32
CA GLY A 252 -28.39 -30.58 35.49
C GLY A 252 -28.16 -31.48 36.70
N HIS A 253 -28.51 -32.77 36.62
CA HIS A 253 -28.38 -33.72 37.72
C HIS A 253 -27.39 -34.85 37.40
N GLY A 254 -26.32 -34.95 38.17
CA GLY A 254 -25.28 -35.96 37.96
C GLY A 254 -24.33 -35.57 36.84
N ILE A 255 -23.91 -34.31 36.80
CA ILE A 255 -23.02 -33.76 35.77
C ILE A 255 -21.58 -33.87 36.23
N THR A 256 -20.81 -34.71 35.55
CA THR A 256 -19.36 -34.82 35.77
C THR A 256 -18.64 -33.73 34.99
N THR A 257 -17.80 -32.94 35.65
CA THR A 257 -17.05 -31.81 35.06
C THR A 257 -15.74 -31.59 35.82
N THR A 258 -14.93 -30.61 35.37
CA THR A 258 -13.74 -30.13 36.06
C THR A 258 -14.08 -29.67 37.49
N ASP A 259 -13.09 -29.73 38.36
CA ASP A 259 -13.13 -29.23 39.72
C ASP A 259 -11.81 -28.52 40.00
N ARG A 260 -11.70 -27.86 41.17
CA ARG A 260 -10.42 -27.27 41.53
C ARG A 260 -9.31 -28.31 41.66
N VAL A 261 -8.10 -27.92 41.26
CA VAL A 261 -6.93 -28.80 41.31
C VAL A 261 -6.52 -29.11 42.75
N ASP A 262 -5.83 -30.24 42.95
CA ASP A 262 -5.25 -30.66 44.24
C ASP A 262 -6.25 -30.84 45.40
N GLY A 263 -7.53 -31.05 45.08
CA GLY A 263 -8.57 -31.33 46.07
C GLY A 263 -9.08 -30.10 46.84
N ALA A 264 -8.85 -28.90 46.31
CA ALA A 264 -9.44 -27.66 46.81
C ALA A 264 -10.93 -27.50 46.45
N GLY A 265 -11.49 -28.46 45.70
CA GLY A 265 -12.81 -28.40 45.08
C GLY A 265 -13.96 -29.02 45.87
N TYR A 266 -14.94 -29.55 45.14
CA TYR A 266 -16.03 -30.37 45.68
C TYR A 266 -15.58 -31.80 46.01
N ALA A 267 -14.61 -32.33 45.26
CA ALA A 267 -14.05 -33.66 45.41
C ALA A 267 -12.54 -33.60 45.71
N SER A 268 -11.95 -34.75 46.04
CA SER A 268 -10.52 -34.87 46.36
C SER A 268 -9.59 -34.89 45.15
N GLY A 269 -10.14 -34.88 43.94
CA GLY A 269 -9.37 -34.80 42.69
C GLY A 269 -9.97 -33.74 41.79
N ASP A 270 -9.39 -33.57 40.61
CA ASP A 270 -9.66 -32.43 39.72
C ASP A 270 -11.00 -32.54 38.96
N TYR A 271 -11.87 -33.48 39.33
CA TYR A 271 -13.17 -33.69 38.71
C TYR A 271 -14.23 -34.04 39.76
N ALA A 272 -15.42 -33.51 39.60
CA ALA A 272 -16.55 -33.75 40.49
C ALA A 272 -17.84 -34.06 39.70
N THR A 273 -18.79 -34.73 40.36
CA THR A 273 -20.14 -34.96 39.83
C THR A 273 -21.14 -34.16 40.64
N LEU A 274 -21.81 -33.21 40.00
CA LEU A 274 -22.55 -32.14 40.65
C LEU A 274 -24.01 -32.08 40.20
N ASN A 275 -24.82 -31.32 40.93
CA ASN A 275 -26.25 -31.16 40.71
C ASN A 275 -26.63 -29.68 40.80
N GLY A 276 -27.57 -29.25 39.96
CA GLY A 276 -28.13 -27.90 39.99
C GLY A 276 -28.44 -27.37 38.59
N THR A 277 -29.33 -26.38 38.50
CA THR A 277 -29.53 -25.60 37.27
C THR A 277 -28.25 -24.89 36.82
N SER A 278 -27.33 -24.66 37.75
CA SER A 278 -25.98 -24.15 37.50
C SER A 278 -25.11 -25.03 36.60
N PHE A 279 -25.50 -26.29 36.36
CA PHE A 279 -24.84 -27.18 35.40
C PHE A 279 -25.65 -27.38 34.12
N ALA A 280 -26.89 -26.89 34.07
CA ALA A 280 -27.73 -26.88 32.88
C ALA A 280 -27.46 -25.63 32.02
N ALA A 281 -27.38 -24.44 32.65
CA ALA A 281 -27.02 -23.19 31.97
C ALA A 281 -25.70 -23.26 31.15
N PRO A 282 -24.57 -23.78 31.68
CA PRO A 282 -23.34 -23.87 30.90
C PRO A 282 -23.43 -24.81 29.69
N MET A 283 -24.32 -25.81 29.70
CA MET A 283 -24.54 -26.62 28.50
C MET A 283 -25.13 -25.76 27.39
N VAL A 284 -26.13 -24.94 27.71
CA VAL A 284 -26.76 -24.04 26.73
C VAL A 284 -25.79 -22.94 26.28
N SER A 285 -24.91 -22.45 27.16
CA SER A 285 -23.82 -21.53 26.76
C SER A 285 -22.85 -22.19 25.78
N GLY A 286 -22.50 -23.46 25.99
CA GLY A 286 -21.70 -24.22 25.03
C GLY A 286 -22.44 -24.44 23.71
N ILE A 287 -23.74 -24.78 23.73
CA ILE A 287 -24.54 -24.91 22.52
C ILE A 287 -24.57 -23.59 21.75
N ALA A 288 -24.84 -22.46 22.42
CA ALA A 288 -24.77 -21.15 21.79
C ALA A 288 -23.42 -20.90 21.11
N ALA A 289 -22.30 -21.31 21.71
CA ALA A 289 -20.99 -21.22 21.06
C ALA A 289 -20.88 -22.12 19.81
N LEU A 290 -21.48 -23.31 19.80
CA LEU A 290 -21.55 -24.15 18.59
C LEU A 290 -22.38 -23.48 17.48
N LEU A 291 -23.50 -22.84 17.83
CA LEU A 291 -24.35 -22.13 16.86
C LEU A 291 -23.59 -20.96 16.23
N LEU A 292 -22.85 -20.19 17.03
CA LEU A 292 -22.07 -19.05 16.53
C LEU A 292 -20.82 -19.47 15.72
N ASP A 293 -20.25 -20.63 16.00
CA ASP A 293 -19.19 -21.24 15.17
C ASP A 293 -19.76 -21.66 13.80
N ALA A 294 -20.98 -22.20 13.77
CA ALA A 294 -21.68 -22.57 12.54
C ALA A 294 -22.15 -21.35 11.73
N ASN A 295 -22.65 -20.33 12.41
CA ASN A 295 -23.12 -19.10 11.79
C ASN A 295 -22.80 -17.90 12.69
N PRO A 296 -21.68 -17.19 12.43
CA PRO A 296 -21.30 -16.03 13.23
C PRO A 296 -22.24 -14.84 13.02
N GLY A 297 -23.08 -14.85 11.98
CA GLY A 297 -24.05 -13.81 11.65
C GLY A 297 -25.32 -13.80 12.50
N LEU A 298 -25.55 -14.83 13.33
CA LEU A 298 -26.74 -14.91 14.18
C LEU A 298 -26.76 -13.77 15.21
N GLY A 299 -27.89 -13.08 15.30
CA GLY A 299 -28.22 -12.17 16.39
C GLY A 299 -28.69 -12.93 17.64
N TRP A 300 -28.79 -12.21 18.77
CA TRP A 300 -29.16 -12.84 20.04
C TRP A 300 -30.57 -13.42 20.06
N ARG A 301 -31.50 -12.86 19.29
CA ARG A 301 -32.88 -13.36 19.16
C ARG A 301 -32.92 -14.64 18.32
N ASP A 302 -32.14 -14.69 17.23
CA ASP A 302 -32.01 -15.89 16.39
C ASP A 302 -31.57 -17.10 17.22
N VAL A 303 -30.56 -16.94 18.08
CA VAL A 303 -30.08 -18.02 18.97
C VAL A 303 -31.19 -18.51 19.90
N GLN A 304 -32.02 -17.61 20.44
CA GLN A 304 -33.15 -18.01 21.29
C GLN A 304 -34.21 -18.78 20.50
N GLU A 305 -34.54 -18.33 19.30
CA GLU A 305 -35.52 -18.95 18.43
C GLU A 305 -35.07 -20.35 18.00
N ILE A 306 -33.83 -20.49 17.54
CA ILE A 306 -33.26 -21.79 17.15
C ILE A 306 -33.30 -22.76 18.34
N LEU A 307 -32.87 -22.32 19.52
CA LEU A 307 -32.92 -23.16 20.73
C LEU A 307 -34.34 -23.60 21.09
N ALA A 308 -35.31 -22.70 20.98
CA ALA A 308 -36.72 -23.00 21.23
C ALA A 308 -37.28 -24.00 20.19
N ALA A 309 -36.97 -23.77 18.92
CA ALA A 309 -37.54 -24.50 17.81
C ALA A 309 -36.91 -25.89 17.61
N THR A 310 -35.67 -26.12 18.07
CA THR A 310 -35.04 -27.45 17.99
C THR A 310 -35.08 -28.24 19.30
N ALA A 311 -35.62 -27.66 20.37
CA ALA A 311 -35.78 -28.37 21.64
C ALA A 311 -36.77 -29.55 21.52
N VAL A 312 -36.44 -30.65 22.20
CA VAL A 312 -37.19 -31.91 22.13
C VAL A 312 -38.08 -32.06 23.36
N ARG A 313 -39.33 -32.45 23.14
CA ARG A 313 -40.28 -32.71 24.22
C ARG A 313 -39.82 -33.86 25.11
N THR A 314 -39.82 -33.66 26.43
CA THR A 314 -39.33 -34.67 27.40
C THR A 314 -40.17 -34.75 28.68
N GLY A 315 -39.95 -35.76 29.51
CA GLY A 315 -40.64 -35.93 30.80
C GLY A 315 -42.13 -36.27 30.68
N SER A 316 -42.92 -35.84 31.67
CA SER A 316 -44.34 -36.21 31.79
C SER A 316 -45.22 -35.51 30.75
N PRO A 317 -46.09 -36.22 30.00
CA PRO A 317 -47.01 -35.60 29.05
C PRO A 317 -47.93 -34.53 29.65
N ALA A 318 -48.24 -34.60 30.95
CA ALA A 318 -49.10 -33.64 31.65
C ALA A 318 -48.46 -32.27 31.89
N SER A 319 -47.14 -32.14 31.73
CA SER A 319 -46.41 -30.87 31.86
C SER A 319 -46.43 -30.02 30.58
N TRP A 320 -47.08 -30.51 29.52
CA TRP A 320 -47.01 -29.93 28.18
C TRP A 320 -48.38 -29.47 27.68
N SER A 321 -48.37 -28.32 27.01
CA SER A 321 -49.42 -27.85 26.11
C SER A 321 -48.81 -27.49 24.76
N PHE A 322 -49.64 -27.29 23.75
CA PHE A 322 -49.23 -26.63 22.52
C PHE A 322 -49.69 -25.19 22.55
N ASN A 323 -48.85 -24.29 22.04
CA ASN A 323 -49.24 -22.91 21.77
C ASN A 323 -49.92 -22.81 20.38
N ALA A 324 -50.22 -21.61 19.92
CA ALA A 324 -50.95 -21.36 18.68
C ALA A 324 -50.07 -20.96 17.48
N ALA A 325 -48.74 -21.16 17.55
CA ALA A 325 -47.87 -20.95 16.40
C ALA A 325 -48.30 -21.83 15.21
N ASP A 326 -47.96 -21.44 14.00
CA ASP A 326 -48.32 -22.15 12.76
C ASP A 326 -47.10 -22.53 11.90
N ASN A 327 -45.91 -22.06 12.27
CA ASN A 327 -44.69 -22.19 11.49
C ASN A 327 -43.69 -23.26 12.03
N TRP A 328 -44.10 -24.09 13.00
CA TRP A 328 -43.23 -25.12 13.59
C TRP A 328 -43.79 -26.54 13.44
N ASN A 329 -43.09 -27.42 12.72
CA ASN A 329 -43.56 -28.80 12.45
C ASN A 329 -45.03 -28.81 11.96
N GLY A 330 -45.37 -27.85 11.10
CA GLY A 330 -46.72 -27.62 10.57
C GLY A 330 -47.79 -27.17 11.58
N GLY A 331 -47.43 -26.65 12.75
CA GLY A 331 -48.40 -26.15 13.73
C GLY A 331 -47.77 -25.60 15.02
N GLY A 332 -48.52 -25.68 16.14
CA GLY A 332 -48.08 -25.09 17.41
C GLY A 332 -46.85 -25.75 18.02
N MET A 333 -46.02 -24.96 18.69
CA MET A 333 -44.86 -25.41 19.48
C MET A 333 -45.31 -26.03 20.80
N HIS A 334 -44.59 -27.03 21.30
CA HIS A 334 -44.84 -27.55 22.65
C HIS A 334 -44.20 -26.62 23.69
N VAL A 335 -44.96 -26.32 24.74
CA VAL A 335 -44.56 -25.37 25.80
C VAL A 335 -44.86 -25.93 27.19
N SER A 336 -43.99 -25.59 28.15
CA SER A 336 -44.07 -26.04 29.53
C SER A 336 -43.54 -24.99 30.51
N HIS A 337 -44.20 -24.86 31.67
CA HIS A 337 -43.65 -24.08 32.79
C HIS A 337 -42.51 -24.81 33.52
N ASP A 338 -42.24 -26.08 33.21
CA ASP A 338 -41.16 -26.86 33.84
C ASP A 338 -39.93 -26.99 32.95
N TYR A 339 -40.12 -26.87 31.63
CA TYR A 339 -39.09 -27.18 30.63
C TYR A 339 -38.90 -26.07 29.57
N GLY A 340 -39.71 -25.00 29.60
CA GLY A 340 -39.79 -24.08 28.46
C GLY A 340 -40.29 -24.82 27.22
N PHE A 341 -39.52 -24.76 26.13
CA PHE A 341 -39.72 -25.52 24.90
C PHE A 341 -39.13 -26.93 24.95
N GLY A 342 -38.37 -27.31 25.97
CA GLY A 342 -37.88 -28.69 26.13
C GLY A 342 -36.39 -28.86 26.22
N LEU A 343 -35.96 -30.11 26.08
CA LEU A 343 -34.56 -30.49 26.20
C LEU A 343 -33.80 -30.04 24.95
N VAL A 344 -32.75 -29.25 25.12
CA VAL A 344 -31.92 -28.79 24.00
C VAL A 344 -31.31 -29.95 23.20
N ASP A 345 -31.27 -29.82 21.88
CA ASP A 345 -30.57 -30.70 20.94
C ASP A 345 -29.57 -29.87 20.13
N ALA A 346 -28.29 -29.98 20.50
CA ALA A 346 -27.21 -29.20 19.93
C ALA A 346 -26.99 -29.48 18.44
N TYR A 347 -27.14 -30.73 18.02
CA TYR A 347 -26.94 -31.10 16.62
C TYR A 347 -28.06 -30.53 15.74
N ALA A 348 -29.32 -30.70 16.16
CA ALA A 348 -30.43 -30.09 15.43
C ALA A 348 -30.32 -28.56 15.40
N ALA A 349 -29.95 -27.93 16.52
CA ALA A 349 -29.75 -26.48 16.61
C ALA A 349 -28.64 -25.99 15.66
N VAL A 350 -27.51 -26.69 15.59
CA VAL A 350 -26.40 -26.37 14.69
C VAL A 350 -26.83 -26.48 13.22
N ARG A 351 -27.55 -27.53 12.82
CA ARG A 351 -28.04 -27.65 11.43
C ARG A 351 -29.00 -26.52 11.03
N VAL A 352 -29.87 -26.13 11.96
CA VAL A 352 -30.78 -24.99 11.73
C VAL A 352 -30.00 -23.67 11.70
N ALA A 353 -28.94 -23.53 12.49
CA ALA A 353 -28.07 -22.35 12.46
C ALA A 353 -27.33 -22.18 11.12
N GLU A 354 -26.84 -23.27 10.52
CA GLU A 354 -26.21 -23.26 9.19
C GLU A 354 -27.17 -22.70 8.13
N SER A 355 -28.42 -23.16 8.18
CA SER A 355 -29.48 -22.81 7.23
C SER A 355 -30.24 -21.53 7.58
N TRP A 356 -29.90 -20.86 8.68
CA TRP A 356 -30.63 -19.67 9.13
C TRP A 356 -30.46 -18.50 8.15
N ARG A 357 -31.58 -17.92 7.69
CA ARG A 357 -31.61 -16.85 6.68
C ARG A 357 -31.80 -15.45 7.28
N SER A 358 -32.47 -15.35 8.41
CA SER A 358 -32.81 -14.10 9.07
C SER A 358 -31.70 -13.63 10.00
N VAL A 359 -31.66 -12.34 10.32
CA VAL A 359 -30.76 -11.79 11.34
C VAL A 359 -31.57 -10.93 12.29
N SER A 360 -31.98 -11.50 13.42
CA SER A 360 -32.82 -10.85 14.43
C SER A 360 -31.97 -10.36 15.62
N THR A 361 -31.95 -9.04 15.77
CA THR A 361 -31.15 -8.28 16.74
C THR A 361 -32.02 -7.29 17.52
N SER A 362 -31.41 -6.51 18.41
CA SER A 362 -32.09 -5.40 19.08
C SER A 362 -32.48 -4.25 18.12
N LEU A 363 -31.82 -4.13 16.96
CA LEU A 363 -32.06 -3.03 16.01
C LEU A 363 -33.33 -3.21 15.18
N ASN A 364 -33.76 -4.44 14.98
CA ASN A 364 -34.96 -4.82 14.22
C ASN A 364 -35.99 -5.56 15.08
N GLU A 365 -35.90 -5.48 16.40
CA GLU A 365 -36.95 -5.94 17.33
C GLU A 365 -38.13 -4.96 17.27
N TRP A 366 -39.31 -5.46 16.90
CA TRP A 366 -40.54 -4.70 16.89
C TRP A 366 -41.36 -4.96 18.14
N VAL A 367 -42.19 -3.99 18.55
CA VAL A 367 -43.02 -4.08 19.75
C VAL A 367 -44.47 -3.70 19.47
N ALA A 368 -45.40 -4.53 19.93
CA ALA A 368 -46.81 -4.21 20.06
C ALA A 368 -47.12 -4.03 21.55
N GLU A 369 -47.51 -2.82 21.94
CA GLU A 369 -47.72 -2.47 23.34
C GLU A 369 -49.13 -1.96 23.62
N GLY A 370 -49.57 -2.16 24.86
CA GLY A 370 -50.82 -1.65 25.36
C GLY A 370 -50.74 -1.42 26.86
N LEU A 371 -51.35 -0.34 27.33
CA LEU A 371 -51.28 0.06 28.73
C LEU A 371 -52.66 0.34 29.27
N GLN A 372 -52.95 -0.18 30.47
CA GLN A 372 -54.19 0.06 31.15
C GLN A 372 -53.96 0.71 32.52
N TYR A 373 -54.30 2.01 32.59
CA TYR A 373 -54.55 2.71 33.84
C TYR A 373 -56.06 2.80 34.07
N PRO A 374 -56.68 1.84 34.78
CA PRO A 374 -58.10 1.91 35.03
C PRO A 374 -58.41 3.16 35.86
N ALA A 375 -59.49 3.88 35.52
CA ALA A 375 -59.91 5.10 36.22
C ALA A 375 -60.22 4.86 37.72
N SER A 376 -60.33 3.60 38.14
CA SER A 376 -60.34 3.15 39.53
C SER A 376 -59.66 1.78 39.61
N PRO A 377 -58.91 1.46 40.68
CA PRO A 377 -58.25 0.15 40.83
C PRO A 377 -59.24 -1.02 40.66
N ILE A 378 -58.80 -2.10 40.02
CA ILE A 378 -59.62 -3.30 39.80
C ILE A 378 -59.61 -4.11 41.09
N ALA A 379 -60.78 -4.31 41.69
CA ALA A 379 -60.90 -5.06 42.95
C ALA A 379 -60.71 -6.56 42.72
N ILE A 380 -59.87 -7.19 43.54
CA ILE A 380 -59.70 -8.65 43.61
C ILE A 380 -60.66 -9.15 44.69
N PRO A 381 -61.70 -9.93 44.34
CA PRO A 381 -62.68 -10.43 45.29
C PRO A 381 -62.10 -11.52 46.20
N ASP A 382 -62.59 -11.58 47.44
CA ASP A 382 -62.22 -12.58 48.44
C ASP A 382 -62.65 -14.00 47.99
N GLY A 383 -61.67 -14.88 47.74
CA GLY A 383 -61.92 -16.22 47.20
C GLY A 383 -62.55 -16.24 45.80
N GLY A 384 -62.13 -15.36 44.90
CA GLY A 384 -62.60 -15.29 43.52
C GLY A 384 -61.58 -14.70 42.53
N SER A 385 -62.02 -14.43 41.30
CA SER A 385 -61.17 -13.89 40.23
C SER A 385 -61.64 -12.53 39.72
N ALA A 386 -60.69 -11.72 39.29
CA ALA A 386 -60.90 -10.52 38.50
C ALA A 386 -60.09 -10.61 37.20
N SER A 387 -60.65 -10.13 36.10
CA SER A 387 -59.97 -10.13 34.79
C SER A 387 -60.00 -8.76 34.16
N SER A 388 -58.97 -8.47 33.36
CA SER A 388 -58.84 -7.25 32.58
C SER A 388 -58.26 -7.57 31.22
N THR A 389 -58.69 -6.85 30.18
CA THR A 389 -58.30 -7.13 28.79
C THR A 389 -57.67 -5.90 28.15
N ILE A 390 -56.55 -6.10 27.46
CA ILE A 390 -55.91 -5.14 26.56
C ILE A 390 -55.94 -5.72 25.15
N THR A 391 -56.36 -4.92 24.17
CA THR A 391 -56.33 -5.34 22.76
C THR A 391 -55.06 -4.80 22.10
N LEU A 392 -54.22 -5.69 21.57
CA LEU A 392 -53.03 -5.33 20.80
C LEU A 392 -53.35 -5.33 19.30
N ALA A 393 -52.62 -4.50 18.54
CA ALA A 393 -52.69 -4.50 17.08
C ALA A 393 -52.06 -5.79 16.52
N ALA A 394 -52.55 -6.25 15.36
CA ALA A 394 -51.92 -7.33 14.61
C ALA A 394 -50.66 -6.84 13.89
N GLY A 395 -49.78 -7.77 13.49
CA GLY A 395 -48.65 -7.49 12.62
C GLY A 395 -47.28 -7.92 13.14
N LEU A 396 -47.20 -8.56 14.31
CA LEU A 396 -45.96 -9.18 14.82
C LEU A 396 -46.11 -10.67 15.05
N ARG A 397 -45.12 -11.44 14.62
CA ARG A 397 -44.79 -12.77 15.13
C ARG A 397 -44.05 -12.59 16.45
N ILE A 398 -44.52 -13.24 17.51
CA ILE A 398 -44.01 -13.01 18.87
C ILE A 398 -42.77 -13.88 19.12
N ASP A 399 -41.76 -13.30 19.75
CA ASP A 399 -40.68 -14.03 20.44
C ASP A 399 -40.97 -14.03 21.94
N ARG A 400 -41.26 -12.85 22.50
CA ARG A 400 -41.38 -12.62 23.94
C ARG A 400 -42.53 -11.70 24.27
N VAL A 401 -43.19 -11.96 25.39
CA VAL A 401 -44.15 -11.03 25.99
C VAL A 401 -43.69 -10.59 27.37
N GLU A 402 -43.75 -9.30 27.67
CA GLU A 402 -43.54 -8.72 29.00
C GLU A 402 -44.84 -8.12 29.55
N VAL A 403 -45.02 -8.22 30.86
CA VAL A 403 -46.19 -7.68 31.58
C VAL A 403 -45.73 -6.88 32.79
N ASP A 404 -45.89 -5.56 32.74
CA ASP A 404 -45.68 -4.69 33.90
C ASP A 404 -46.92 -4.75 34.80
N LEU A 405 -46.78 -5.12 36.08
CA LEU A 405 -47.91 -5.30 36.99
C LEU A 405 -47.71 -4.56 38.32
N ALA A 406 -48.69 -3.74 38.67
CA ALA A 406 -48.81 -3.09 39.98
C ALA A 406 -50.04 -3.63 40.73
N LEU A 407 -49.82 -4.45 41.76
CA LEU A 407 -50.86 -5.16 42.51
C LEU A 407 -50.60 -5.09 44.02
N ALA A 408 -51.66 -5.03 44.83
CA ALA A 408 -51.59 -5.19 46.28
C ALA A 408 -52.56 -6.28 46.77
N HIS A 409 -52.06 -7.21 47.58
CA HIS A 409 -52.85 -8.22 48.29
C HIS A 409 -52.14 -8.63 49.59
N PRO A 410 -52.83 -8.67 50.75
CA PRO A 410 -52.19 -8.98 52.04
C PRO A 410 -51.47 -10.34 52.11
N TYR A 411 -51.84 -11.29 51.26
CA TYR A 411 -51.26 -12.63 51.20
C TYR A 411 -50.96 -13.02 49.76
N LEU A 412 -49.77 -12.69 49.24
CA LEU A 412 -49.41 -13.05 47.86
C LEU A 412 -49.38 -14.57 47.64
N VAL A 413 -49.11 -15.36 48.68
CA VAL A 413 -49.14 -16.84 48.64
C VAL A 413 -50.49 -17.42 48.23
N GLN A 414 -51.58 -16.63 48.27
CA GLN A 414 -52.92 -17.06 47.86
C GLN A 414 -53.24 -16.72 46.41
N LEU A 415 -52.38 -15.96 45.72
CA LEU A 415 -52.65 -15.46 44.40
C LEU A 415 -52.17 -16.40 43.29
N ARG A 416 -52.97 -16.43 42.23
CA ARG A 416 -52.59 -16.91 40.91
C ARG A 416 -52.86 -15.80 39.89
N VAL A 417 -51.84 -15.40 39.13
CA VAL A 417 -51.95 -14.42 38.05
C VAL A 417 -51.63 -15.11 36.74
N THR A 418 -52.56 -15.05 35.79
CA THR A 418 -52.37 -15.61 34.45
C THR A 418 -52.58 -14.55 33.38
N LEU A 419 -51.81 -14.66 32.30
CA LEU A 419 -52.04 -13.97 31.05
C LEU A 419 -52.56 -15.00 30.05
N THR A 420 -53.62 -14.66 29.32
CA THR A 420 -54.14 -15.48 28.22
C THR A 420 -54.04 -14.71 26.92
N ALA A 421 -53.31 -15.28 25.95
CA ALA A 421 -53.18 -14.77 24.59
C ALA A 421 -54.51 -14.83 23.82
N PRO A 422 -54.67 -14.06 22.72
CA PRO A 422 -55.88 -14.05 21.90
C PRO A 422 -56.28 -15.44 21.41
N ASP A 423 -55.29 -16.29 21.10
CA ASP A 423 -55.48 -17.63 20.58
C ASP A 423 -55.58 -18.71 21.68
N GLY A 424 -55.54 -18.30 22.95
CA GLY A 424 -55.86 -19.12 24.11
C GLY A 424 -54.67 -19.69 24.88
N THR A 425 -53.43 -19.40 24.48
CA THR A 425 -52.23 -19.78 25.23
C THR A 425 -52.23 -19.12 26.61
N GLU A 426 -52.17 -19.93 27.67
CA GLU A 426 -52.14 -19.46 29.06
C GLU A 426 -50.71 -19.44 29.60
N SER A 427 -50.32 -18.29 30.16
CA SER A 427 -49.03 -18.05 30.82
C SER A 427 -49.26 -17.71 32.29
N VAL A 428 -48.74 -18.56 33.19
CA VAL A 428 -48.77 -18.34 34.64
C VAL A 428 -47.62 -17.42 35.04
N LEU A 429 -47.96 -16.19 35.44
CA LEU A 429 -46.98 -15.16 35.82
C LEU A 429 -46.68 -15.16 37.32
N VAL A 430 -47.69 -15.49 38.14
CA VAL A 430 -47.55 -15.61 39.60
C VAL A 430 -48.35 -16.82 40.07
N GLN A 431 -47.73 -17.65 40.90
CA GLN A 431 -48.41 -18.76 41.55
C GLN A 431 -47.80 -19.08 42.92
N ASN A 432 -48.62 -18.94 43.97
CA ASN A 432 -48.27 -19.30 45.37
C ASN A 432 -46.87 -18.83 45.85
N PRO A 433 -46.46 -17.57 45.63
CA PRO A 433 -45.17 -17.10 46.14
C PRO A 433 -45.15 -17.20 47.66
N SER A 434 -44.21 -17.96 48.22
CA SER A 434 -44.11 -18.19 49.68
C SER A 434 -43.50 -16.98 50.41
N THR A 435 -44.11 -15.80 50.25
CA THR A 435 -43.66 -14.52 50.81
C THR A 435 -44.72 -13.89 51.73
N SER A 436 -44.25 -13.12 52.71
CA SER A 436 -45.08 -12.27 53.56
C SER A 436 -45.22 -10.83 53.02
N GLN A 437 -44.57 -10.52 51.90
CA GLN A 437 -44.70 -9.23 51.21
C GLN A 437 -46.10 -9.09 50.62
N GLY A 438 -46.72 -7.91 50.76
CA GLY A 438 -48.13 -7.68 50.38
C GLY A 438 -48.35 -6.96 49.05
N ASN A 439 -47.29 -6.50 48.36
CA ASN A 439 -47.41 -5.72 47.12
C ASN A 439 -46.44 -6.24 46.05
N ILE A 440 -46.89 -6.25 44.80
CA ILE A 440 -46.10 -6.54 43.59
C ILE A 440 -46.01 -5.25 42.77
N TYR A 441 -44.78 -4.87 42.42
CA TYR A 441 -44.49 -3.88 41.39
C TYR A 441 -43.30 -4.41 40.59
N PHE A 442 -43.58 -5.09 39.48
CA PHE A 442 -42.59 -5.93 38.80
C PHE A 442 -42.94 -6.13 37.33
N THR A 443 -41.92 -6.35 36.50
CA THR A 443 -42.08 -6.75 35.10
C THR A 443 -41.95 -8.26 35.00
N PHE A 444 -43.03 -8.92 34.61
CA PHE A 444 -43.07 -10.35 34.32
C PHE A 444 -42.80 -10.59 32.84
N SER A 445 -42.48 -11.82 32.45
CA SER A 445 -42.42 -12.17 31.04
C SER A 445 -42.84 -13.61 30.76
N THR A 446 -43.05 -13.91 29.47
CA THR A 446 -43.29 -15.26 29.01
C THR A 446 -42.76 -15.51 27.61
N THR A 447 -42.31 -16.74 27.39
CA THR A 447 -41.88 -17.31 26.11
C THR A 447 -42.96 -18.18 25.48
N ARG A 448 -44.08 -18.45 26.15
CA ARG A 448 -45.02 -19.51 25.73
C ARG A 448 -45.78 -19.17 24.45
N ASP A 449 -45.88 -17.89 24.13
CA ASP A 449 -46.60 -17.35 22.98
C ASP A 449 -45.67 -17.21 21.76
N TRP A 450 -44.45 -17.78 21.78
CA TRP A 450 -43.49 -17.71 20.67
C TRP A 450 -44.07 -18.26 19.36
N GLY A 451 -43.89 -17.55 18.26
CA GLY A 451 -44.44 -17.86 16.94
C GLY A 451 -45.91 -17.49 16.75
N GLU A 452 -46.63 -17.11 17.81
CA GLU A 452 -48.01 -16.63 17.70
C GLU A 452 -48.07 -15.21 17.14
N PHE A 453 -49.25 -14.80 16.67
CA PHE A 453 -49.50 -13.42 16.28
C PHE A 453 -49.90 -12.56 17.49
N SER A 454 -49.33 -11.36 17.58
CA SER A 454 -49.62 -10.39 18.66
C SER A 454 -51.06 -9.85 18.70
N GLY A 455 -51.77 -9.88 17.57
CA GLY A 455 -53.05 -9.17 17.39
C GLY A 455 -54.23 -9.80 18.13
N GLY A 456 -54.97 -8.99 18.89
CA GLY A 456 -56.22 -9.42 19.51
C GLY A 456 -56.30 -9.13 21.01
N ASN A 457 -57.21 -9.83 21.70
CA ASN A 457 -57.53 -9.58 23.10
C ASN A 457 -56.64 -10.40 24.05
N TRP A 458 -55.73 -9.71 24.73
CA TRP A 458 -54.91 -10.27 25.80
C TRP A 458 -55.60 -10.08 27.15
N THR A 459 -55.80 -11.16 27.90
CA THR A 459 -56.55 -11.12 29.16
C THR A 459 -55.68 -11.47 30.35
N LEU A 460 -55.48 -10.51 31.26
CA LEU A 460 -54.89 -10.74 32.57
C LEU A 460 -55.98 -11.20 33.55
N THR A 461 -55.79 -12.32 34.21
CA THR A 461 -56.69 -12.83 35.26
C THR A 461 -55.94 -12.97 36.58
N VAL A 462 -56.47 -12.34 37.63
CA VAL A 462 -55.96 -12.43 38.99
C VAL A 462 -56.97 -13.19 39.84
N THR A 463 -56.55 -14.31 40.40
CA THR A 463 -57.39 -15.18 41.24
C THR A 463 -56.85 -15.22 42.66
N ASP A 464 -57.70 -14.87 43.63
CA ASP A 464 -57.50 -15.21 45.03
C ASP A 464 -58.04 -16.62 45.28
N MET A 465 -57.12 -17.55 45.57
CA MET A 465 -57.45 -18.97 45.68
C MET A 465 -57.99 -19.36 47.07
N GLN A 466 -58.01 -18.44 48.03
CA GLN A 466 -58.48 -18.70 49.39
C GLN A 466 -59.45 -17.60 49.85
N VAL A 467 -60.16 -17.85 50.94
CA VAL A 467 -61.01 -16.84 51.58
C VAL A 467 -60.29 -16.21 52.78
N GLY A 468 -60.55 -14.94 53.09
CA GLY A 468 -60.04 -14.19 54.23
C GLY A 468 -59.35 -12.86 53.91
N ALA A 469 -59.18 -12.48 52.64
CA ALA A 469 -58.54 -11.22 52.24
C ALA A 469 -59.08 -10.70 50.90
N THR A 470 -58.86 -9.43 50.60
CA THR A 470 -59.14 -8.83 49.29
C THR A 470 -57.91 -8.08 48.83
N GLY A 471 -57.80 -7.83 47.53
CA GLY A 471 -56.71 -7.02 46.97
C GLY A 471 -57.17 -6.09 45.86
N VAL A 472 -56.21 -5.46 45.21
CA VAL A 472 -56.43 -4.55 44.09
C VAL A 472 -55.32 -4.65 43.05
N VAL A 473 -55.70 -4.54 41.78
CA VAL A 473 -54.77 -4.24 40.67
C VAL A 473 -54.84 -2.74 40.40
N TYR A 474 -53.71 -2.05 40.56
CA TYR A 474 -53.61 -0.61 40.33
C TYR A 474 -53.44 -0.29 38.84
N ALA A 475 -52.55 -1.03 38.18
CA ALA A 475 -52.26 -0.87 36.76
C ALA A 475 -51.61 -2.15 36.25
N TRP A 476 -51.76 -2.39 34.94
CA TRP A 476 -50.94 -3.34 34.23
C TRP A 476 -50.75 -2.90 32.77
N GLY A 477 -49.62 -3.28 32.19
CA GLY A 477 -49.28 -3.07 30.78
C GLY A 477 -48.71 -4.35 30.18
N ILE A 478 -48.74 -4.42 28.86
CA ILE A 478 -48.22 -5.56 28.09
C ILE A 478 -47.40 -5.05 26.91
N ARG A 479 -46.28 -5.73 26.64
CA ARG A 479 -45.43 -5.53 25.47
C ARG A 479 -45.14 -6.88 24.84
N ALA A 480 -45.57 -7.10 23.61
CA ALA A 480 -45.19 -8.25 22.80
C ALA A 480 -44.08 -7.83 21.84
N TYR A 481 -42.97 -8.57 21.83
CA TYR A 481 -41.78 -8.32 21.02
C TYR A 481 -41.61 -9.43 19.99
N GLY A 482 -41.09 -9.09 18.82
CA GLY A 482 -40.67 -10.05 17.81
C GLY A 482 -40.51 -9.39 16.45
N ASP A 483 -40.76 -10.14 15.38
CA ASP A 483 -40.59 -9.67 14.00
C ASP A 483 -41.91 -9.26 13.34
N LEU A 484 -41.82 -8.39 12.34
CA LEU A 484 -42.98 -8.07 11.51
C LEU A 484 -43.45 -9.34 10.79
N ALA A 485 -44.75 -9.58 10.84
CA ALA A 485 -45.37 -10.65 10.06
C ALA A 485 -45.31 -10.33 8.56
N GLY A 486 -45.00 -11.33 7.74
CA GLY A 486 -44.99 -11.21 6.28
C GLY A 486 -44.19 -12.32 5.62
N ASP A 487 -42.90 -12.41 5.96
CA ASP A 487 -42.00 -13.46 5.47
C ASP A 487 -41.94 -14.57 6.53
N ASP A 488 -42.42 -15.78 6.21
CA ASP A 488 -42.54 -16.86 7.18
C ASP A 488 -41.48 -17.96 6.96
N THR A 489 -40.88 -18.45 8.04
CA THR A 489 -40.00 -19.63 8.03
C THR A 489 -40.71 -20.81 8.69
N TYR A 490 -40.98 -21.84 7.91
CA TYR A 490 -41.60 -23.09 8.32
C TYR A 490 -40.52 -24.11 8.70
N LEU A 491 -40.26 -24.26 9.99
CA LEU A 491 -39.19 -25.13 10.50
C LEU A 491 -39.71 -26.55 10.77
N TYR A 492 -38.97 -27.55 10.29
CA TYR A 492 -39.25 -28.97 10.53
C TYR A 492 -38.08 -29.65 11.26
N THR A 493 -38.42 -30.41 12.30
CA THR A 493 -37.48 -31.19 13.11
C THR A 493 -37.85 -32.67 13.12
N GLY A 494 -36.99 -33.51 13.69
CA GLY A 494 -37.25 -34.96 13.79
C GLY A 494 -38.56 -35.32 14.52
N GLU A 495 -39.14 -34.41 15.30
CA GLU A 495 -40.45 -34.63 15.95
C GLU A 495 -41.64 -34.58 14.97
N PHE A 496 -41.46 -34.00 13.78
CA PHE A 496 -42.53 -33.85 12.79
C PHE A 496 -43.24 -35.16 12.48
N ALA A 497 -42.48 -36.25 12.33
CA ALA A 497 -43.02 -37.56 11.98
C ALA A 497 -44.05 -38.05 13.01
N ALA A 498 -43.76 -37.89 14.30
CA ALA A 498 -44.65 -38.30 15.37
C ALA A 498 -45.84 -37.35 15.53
N LEU A 499 -45.60 -36.04 15.40
CA LEU A 499 -46.63 -35.00 15.56
C LEU A 499 -47.66 -35.05 14.45
N SER A 500 -47.24 -35.14 13.20
CA SER A 500 -48.12 -35.20 12.03
C SER A 500 -48.86 -36.53 11.89
N ALA A 501 -48.31 -37.62 12.43
CA ALA A 501 -49.03 -38.88 12.56
C ALA A 501 -50.18 -38.79 13.58
N ALA A 502 -50.00 -38.02 14.65
CA ALA A 502 -51.02 -37.77 15.67
C ALA A 502 -52.05 -36.72 15.22
N ASP A 503 -51.63 -35.73 14.45
CA ASP A 503 -52.48 -34.67 13.90
C ASP A 503 -52.17 -34.40 12.44
N ALA A 504 -53.04 -34.91 11.56
CA ALA A 504 -52.89 -34.79 10.11
C ALA A 504 -52.98 -33.34 9.60
N SER A 505 -53.51 -32.39 10.38
CA SER A 505 -53.57 -30.98 9.95
C SER A 505 -52.19 -30.37 9.77
N ARG A 506 -51.17 -30.88 10.47
CA ARG A 506 -49.76 -30.47 10.35
C ARG A 506 -49.09 -30.79 9.02
N ARG A 507 -49.79 -31.48 8.11
CA ARG A 507 -49.28 -31.90 6.80
C ARG A 507 -49.73 -30.97 5.66
N VAL A 508 -50.36 -29.86 6.00
CA VAL A 508 -50.83 -28.86 5.03
C VAL A 508 -50.17 -27.54 5.34
N LEU A 509 -49.39 -27.04 4.38
CA LEU A 509 -48.80 -25.71 4.45
C LEU A 509 -49.71 -24.75 3.69
N SER A 510 -50.03 -23.62 4.30
CA SER A 510 -50.77 -22.51 3.68
C SER A 510 -50.14 -21.21 4.12
N ASP A 511 -50.05 -20.26 3.20
CA ASP A 511 -49.40 -18.97 3.43
C ASP A 511 -50.21 -17.84 2.75
N ALA A 512 -50.04 -16.60 3.21
CA ALA A 512 -50.74 -15.40 2.72
C ALA A 512 -49.84 -14.40 1.95
N GLY A 513 -48.73 -14.87 1.40
CA GLY A 513 -47.76 -14.13 0.58
C GLY A 513 -46.67 -13.49 1.42
N GLY A 514 -45.45 -13.46 0.87
CA GLY A 514 -44.23 -13.06 1.56
C GLY A 514 -43.05 -13.60 0.75
N MET A 515 -41.84 -13.54 1.30
CA MET A 515 -40.74 -14.41 0.90
C MET A 515 -40.60 -15.52 1.94
N ASP A 516 -41.04 -16.72 1.59
CA ASP A 516 -41.22 -17.79 2.56
C ASP A 516 -40.15 -18.86 2.43
N ALA A 517 -39.92 -19.58 3.52
CA ALA A 517 -38.92 -20.64 3.59
C ALA A 517 -39.45 -21.92 4.22
N ILE A 518 -39.15 -23.07 3.61
CA ILE A 518 -39.21 -24.36 4.30
C ILE A 518 -37.79 -24.72 4.75
N ASN A 519 -37.61 -24.89 6.05
CA ASN A 519 -36.33 -25.31 6.61
C ASN A 519 -36.46 -26.70 7.25
N ALA A 520 -35.84 -27.70 6.64
CA ALA A 520 -35.79 -29.08 7.09
C ALA A 520 -34.36 -29.52 7.49
N ALA A 521 -33.47 -28.58 7.79
CA ALA A 521 -32.06 -28.89 8.09
C ALA A 521 -31.87 -29.78 9.33
N ALA A 522 -32.81 -29.76 10.28
CA ALA A 522 -32.80 -30.66 11.43
C ALA A 522 -33.20 -32.12 11.10
N ILE A 523 -33.56 -32.43 9.85
CA ILE A 523 -33.90 -33.78 9.41
C ILE A 523 -32.63 -34.51 8.95
N ALA A 524 -32.28 -35.59 9.64
CA ALA A 524 -31.04 -36.32 9.39
C ALA A 524 -31.10 -37.34 8.24
N GLY A 525 -32.17 -37.39 7.46
CA GLY A 525 -32.33 -38.36 6.37
C GLY A 525 -33.07 -37.76 5.19
N ASP A 526 -33.12 -38.52 4.09
CA ASP A 526 -33.59 -38.06 2.79
C ASP A 526 -34.95 -37.33 2.86
N THR A 527 -34.98 -36.13 2.29
CA THR A 527 -36.10 -35.20 2.23
C THR A 527 -36.45 -34.90 0.77
N LEU A 528 -37.74 -34.92 0.45
CA LEU A 528 -38.26 -34.42 -0.83
C LEU A 528 -39.02 -33.14 -0.58
N LEU A 529 -38.55 -32.01 -1.11
CA LEU A 529 -39.26 -30.73 -1.07
C LEU A 529 -39.70 -30.36 -2.48
N ASP A 530 -41.00 -30.49 -2.77
CA ASP A 530 -41.60 -30.04 -4.02
C ASP A 530 -42.40 -28.76 -3.74
N LEU A 531 -41.85 -27.61 -4.14
CA LEU A 531 -42.38 -26.28 -3.83
C LEU A 531 -43.60 -25.91 -4.68
N ARG A 532 -44.03 -26.79 -5.60
CA ARG A 532 -45.19 -26.54 -6.45
C ARG A 532 -46.49 -26.77 -5.68
N PRO A 533 -47.48 -25.87 -5.79
CA PRO A 533 -48.75 -26.05 -5.12
C PRO A 533 -49.45 -27.36 -5.52
N ALA A 534 -50.08 -28.02 -4.54
CA ALA A 534 -50.75 -29.33 -4.65
C ALA A 534 -49.85 -30.54 -4.96
N HIS A 535 -48.54 -30.36 -5.06
CA HIS A 535 -47.59 -31.46 -5.09
C HIS A 535 -47.29 -31.99 -3.68
N VAL A 536 -46.67 -33.17 -3.61
CA VAL A 536 -46.39 -33.87 -2.36
C VAL A 536 -44.90 -33.80 -2.08
N SER A 537 -44.56 -33.12 -0.99
CA SER A 537 -43.26 -33.20 -0.33
C SER A 537 -43.23 -34.37 0.64
N LEU A 538 -42.04 -34.89 0.96
CA LEU A 538 -41.81 -35.87 2.01
C LEU A 538 -40.80 -35.32 3.01
N ILE A 539 -41.28 -34.97 4.20
CA ILE A 539 -40.46 -34.47 5.30
C ILE A 539 -40.50 -35.48 6.43
N ALA A 540 -39.33 -35.97 6.87
CA ALA A 540 -39.22 -37.05 7.86
C ALA A 540 -40.10 -38.29 7.53
N GLY A 541 -40.25 -38.59 6.22
CA GLY A 541 -41.08 -39.68 5.70
C GLY A 541 -42.59 -39.45 5.76
N GLN A 542 -43.06 -38.24 6.06
CA GLN A 542 -44.48 -37.87 6.05
C GLN A 542 -44.81 -36.96 4.86
N GLU A 543 -45.95 -37.21 4.23
CA GLU A 543 -46.45 -36.39 3.12
C GLU A 543 -46.82 -34.99 3.61
N VAL A 544 -46.33 -33.96 2.93
CA VAL A 544 -46.70 -32.55 3.16
C VAL A 544 -47.20 -31.98 1.85
N THR A 545 -48.30 -31.23 1.88
CA THR A 545 -48.87 -30.59 0.69
C THR A 545 -48.92 -29.08 0.86
N ILE A 546 -48.39 -28.36 -0.12
CA ILE A 546 -48.50 -26.90 -0.21
C ILE A 546 -49.86 -26.55 -0.81
N SER A 547 -50.62 -25.71 -0.12
CA SER A 547 -51.97 -25.33 -0.51
C SER A 547 -51.99 -24.51 -1.81
N ALA A 548 -53.09 -24.60 -2.55
CA ALA A 548 -53.27 -23.78 -3.74
C ALA A 548 -53.26 -22.27 -3.38
N GLY A 549 -52.41 -21.50 -4.06
CA GLY A 549 -52.26 -20.06 -3.82
C GLY A 549 -51.11 -19.69 -2.87
N THR A 550 -50.48 -20.67 -2.22
CA THR A 550 -49.20 -20.49 -1.51
C THR A 550 -48.05 -20.51 -2.51
N ILE A 551 -47.07 -19.63 -2.32
CA ILE A 551 -45.79 -19.65 -3.03
C ILE A 551 -44.73 -19.80 -1.95
N ILE A 552 -43.73 -20.65 -2.18
CA ILE A 552 -42.55 -20.78 -1.31
C ILE A 552 -41.34 -20.56 -2.20
N GLU A 553 -40.51 -19.60 -1.84
CA GLU A 553 -39.32 -19.22 -2.61
C GLU A 553 -38.09 -19.98 -2.14
N ASN A 554 -37.97 -20.24 -0.83
CA ASN A 554 -36.76 -20.79 -0.24
C ASN A 554 -36.96 -22.21 0.32
N ALA A 555 -35.97 -23.08 0.08
CA ALA A 555 -35.94 -24.42 0.64
C ALA A 555 -34.55 -24.78 1.14
N ASP A 556 -34.52 -25.37 2.32
CA ASP A 556 -33.33 -25.89 2.99
C ASP A 556 -33.59 -27.33 3.41
N SER A 557 -32.76 -28.26 2.94
CA SER A 557 -32.76 -29.66 3.39
C SER A 557 -31.61 -29.93 4.39
N GLY A 558 -31.24 -31.19 4.62
CA GLY A 558 -30.45 -31.61 5.76
C GLY A 558 -29.21 -32.43 5.41
N ASP A 559 -28.99 -33.52 6.15
CA ASP A 559 -27.82 -34.40 5.98
C ASP A 559 -28.12 -35.62 5.06
N GLY A 560 -29.29 -35.65 4.40
CA GLY A 560 -29.77 -36.76 3.57
C GLY A 560 -29.37 -36.64 2.11
N ASN A 561 -29.68 -37.64 1.27
CA ASN A 561 -29.63 -37.43 -0.18
C ASN A 561 -30.98 -36.87 -0.61
N ASP A 562 -31.04 -35.55 -0.67
CA ASP A 562 -32.27 -34.80 -0.72
C ASP A 562 -32.68 -34.50 -2.18
N THR A 563 -33.96 -34.21 -2.37
CA THR A 563 -34.52 -33.78 -3.66
C THR A 563 -35.30 -32.50 -3.45
N LEU A 564 -34.85 -31.41 -4.04
CA LEU A 564 -35.51 -30.10 -3.99
C LEU A 564 -35.98 -29.76 -5.39
N ILE A 565 -37.26 -29.43 -5.52
CA ILE A 565 -37.91 -29.05 -6.78
C ILE A 565 -38.59 -27.71 -6.57
N GLY A 566 -38.14 -26.68 -7.28
CA GLY A 566 -38.69 -25.34 -7.28
C GLY A 566 -40.03 -25.22 -8.01
N ASN A 567 -40.55 -24.01 -8.02
CA ASN A 567 -41.80 -23.63 -8.69
C ASN A 567 -41.51 -22.63 -9.81
N ASP A 568 -42.45 -21.72 -10.13
CA ASP A 568 -42.28 -20.75 -11.21
C ASP A 568 -41.72 -19.39 -10.68
N ALA A 569 -41.37 -19.31 -9.40
CA ALA A 569 -40.80 -18.13 -8.75
C ALA A 569 -39.27 -18.21 -8.72
N ALA A 570 -38.60 -17.10 -8.38
CA ALA A 570 -37.16 -17.13 -8.14
C ALA A 570 -36.86 -17.89 -6.84
N ASN A 571 -36.34 -19.11 -6.98
CA ASN A 571 -36.11 -20.02 -5.87
C ASN A 571 -34.69 -19.99 -5.33
N SER A 572 -34.53 -20.22 -4.02
CA SER A 572 -33.23 -20.50 -3.39
C SER A 572 -33.27 -21.88 -2.75
N LEU A 573 -32.58 -22.83 -3.39
CA LEU A 573 -32.57 -24.24 -3.01
C LEU A 573 -31.18 -24.60 -2.43
N ARG A 574 -31.14 -25.07 -1.18
CA ARG A 574 -29.90 -25.49 -0.50
C ARG A 574 -29.99 -26.94 -0.01
N GLY A 575 -29.15 -27.81 -0.58
CA GLY A 575 -29.06 -29.25 -0.29
C GLY A 575 -28.26 -29.58 0.98
N TRP A 576 -27.24 -28.76 1.27
CA TRP A 576 -26.33 -28.88 2.40
C TRP A 576 -25.37 -30.05 2.36
N ARG A 577 -25.77 -31.24 2.81
CA ARG A 577 -24.88 -32.41 2.89
C ARG A 577 -25.61 -33.60 2.31
N GLY A 578 -24.95 -34.33 1.43
CA GLY A 578 -25.58 -35.48 0.78
C GLY A 578 -25.14 -35.58 -0.66
N ASN A 579 -25.78 -36.42 -1.46
CA ASN A 579 -25.71 -36.32 -2.91
C ASN A 579 -27.10 -35.93 -3.39
N ASP A 580 -27.30 -34.64 -3.62
CA ASP A 580 -28.60 -34.03 -3.74
C ASP A 580 -29.00 -33.82 -5.20
N PHE A 581 -30.31 -33.74 -5.43
CA PHE A 581 -30.89 -33.37 -6.71
C PHE A 581 -31.71 -32.10 -6.56
N LEU A 582 -31.27 -31.02 -7.20
CA LEU A 582 -31.94 -29.72 -7.20
C LEU A 582 -32.44 -29.41 -8.61
N ASP A 583 -33.75 -29.14 -8.74
CA ASP A 583 -34.44 -28.71 -9.97
C ASP A 583 -35.07 -27.33 -9.70
N GLY A 584 -34.53 -26.26 -10.28
CA GLY A 584 -35.01 -24.88 -10.09
C GLY A 584 -36.40 -24.68 -10.69
N GLY A 585 -36.61 -25.21 -11.89
CA GLY A 585 -37.88 -25.15 -12.59
C GLY A 585 -37.94 -23.97 -13.55
N ALA A 586 -38.78 -22.98 -13.27
CA ALA A 586 -38.80 -21.75 -14.05
C ALA A 586 -38.59 -20.59 -13.09
N GLY A 587 -37.80 -19.60 -13.46
CA GLY A 587 -37.50 -18.55 -12.49
C GLY A 587 -36.18 -17.88 -12.75
N VAL A 588 -35.57 -17.41 -11.68
CA VAL A 588 -34.17 -16.96 -11.63
C VAL A 588 -33.68 -17.58 -10.34
N ASP A 589 -33.19 -18.80 -10.46
CA ASP A 589 -33.03 -19.70 -9.34
C ASP A 589 -31.58 -19.71 -8.86
N THR A 590 -31.37 -19.95 -7.57
CA THR A 590 -30.06 -20.20 -6.99
C THR A 590 -30.04 -21.58 -6.39
N LEU A 591 -29.19 -22.44 -6.94
CA LEU A 591 -29.04 -23.84 -6.57
C LEU A 591 -27.67 -24.05 -5.93
N ASP A 592 -27.68 -24.49 -4.68
CA ASP A 592 -26.48 -24.80 -3.89
C ASP A 592 -26.62 -26.22 -3.33
N GLY A 593 -25.93 -27.18 -3.96
CA GLY A 593 -25.93 -28.58 -3.51
C GLY A 593 -25.20 -28.74 -2.18
N GLY A 594 -24.09 -28.02 -2.02
CA GLY A 594 -23.24 -28.06 -0.84
C GLY A 594 -22.28 -29.24 -0.85
N ALA A 595 -22.01 -29.81 0.33
CA ALA A 595 -21.08 -30.90 0.45
C ALA A 595 -21.66 -32.19 -0.14
N GLY A 596 -21.20 -32.59 -1.32
CA GLY A 596 -21.82 -33.71 -1.98
C GLY A 596 -21.24 -34.07 -3.32
N VAL A 597 -21.93 -34.96 -4.02
CA VAL A 597 -21.86 -35.05 -5.48
C VAL A 597 -23.26 -34.79 -5.98
N ASP A 598 -23.51 -33.54 -6.32
CA ASP A 598 -24.86 -33.05 -6.53
C ASP A 598 -25.21 -32.95 -8.00
N THR A 599 -26.52 -32.93 -8.28
CA THR A 599 -27.05 -32.66 -9.62
C THR A 599 -27.90 -31.40 -9.56
N LEU A 600 -27.53 -30.38 -10.31
CA LEU A 600 -28.18 -29.07 -10.33
C LEU A 600 -28.77 -28.81 -11.73
N ASP A 601 -30.10 -28.75 -11.85
CA ASP A 601 -30.86 -28.44 -13.08
C ASP A 601 -31.61 -27.11 -12.84
N GLY A 602 -31.13 -26.00 -13.39
CA GLY A 602 -31.74 -24.67 -13.17
C GLY A 602 -33.09 -24.55 -13.86
N GLY A 603 -33.18 -25.07 -15.09
CA GLY A 603 -34.42 -25.14 -15.85
C GLY A 603 -34.53 -23.99 -16.85
N VAL A 604 -35.55 -23.13 -16.71
CA VAL A 604 -35.72 -21.95 -17.56
C VAL A 604 -35.58 -20.70 -16.70
N GLY A 605 -34.63 -19.84 -17.00
CA GLY A 605 -34.25 -18.76 -16.11
C GLY A 605 -32.82 -18.32 -16.35
N ASP A 606 -32.44 -17.18 -15.79
CA ASP A 606 -31.02 -16.82 -15.69
C ASP A 606 -30.55 -17.30 -14.31
N ASP A 607 -30.14 -18.55 -14.21
CA ASP A 607 -29.96 -19.25 -12.94
C ASP A 607 -28.51 -19.15 -12.43
N VAL A 608 -28.33 -19.44 -11.14
CA VAL A 608 -27.04 -19.46 -10.44
C VAL A 608 -26.79 -20.83 -9.85
N TYR A 609 -25.75 -21.48 -10.33
CA TYR A 609 -25.24 -22.75 -9.80
C TYR A 609 -24.05 -22.48 -8.88
N VAL A 610 -24.16 -22.85 -7.60
CA VAL A 610 -23.03 -22.83 -6.66
C VAL A 610 -22.36 -24.20 -6.69
N VAL A 611 -21.09 -24.22 -7.08
CA VAL A 611 -20.29 -25.45 -7.22
C VAL A 611 -19.07 -25.38 -6.32
N ASP A 612 -19.10 -26.13 -5.23
CA ASP A 612 -18.02 -26.29 -4.26
C ASP A 612 -17.35 -27.67 -4.34
N VAL A 613 -17.95 -28.65 -5.03
CA VAL A 613 -17.35 -29.95 -5.29
C VAL A 613 -17.15 -30.18 -6.79
N ALA A 614 -15.92 -30.54 -7.19
CA ALA A 614 -15.56 -30.73 -8.60
C ALA A 614 -16.31 -31.88 -9.31
N ALA A 615 -17.05 -32.71 -8.55
CA ALA A 615 -17.83 -33.82 -9.07
C ALA A 615 -19.30 -33.46 -9.32
N ASP A 616 -19.75 -32.26 -8.93
CA ASP A 616 -21.12 -31.80 -9.15
C ASP A 616 -21.43 -31.73 -10.64
N VAL A 617 -22.70 -32.01 -10.96
CA VAL A 617 -23.19 -32.09 -12.34
C VAL A 617 -24.23 -31.01 -12.56
N ILE A 618 -23.90 -30.02 -13.38
CA ILE A 618 -24.87 -29.05 -13.90
C ILE A 618 -25.57 -29.65 -15.12
N VAL A 619 -26.90 -29.55 -15.13
CA VAL A 619 -27.75 -29.93 -16.26
C VAL A 619 -28.30 -28.65 -16.88
N GLU A 620 -27.67 -28.19 -17.96
CA GLU A 620 -28.13 -27.02 -18.70
C GLU A 620 -28.74 -27.43 -20.05
N ARG A 621 -29.85 -26.79 -20.44
CA ARG A 621 -30.62 -27.15 -21.65
C ARG A 621 -30.65 -25.99 -22.63
N PRO A 622 -30.71 -26.26 -23.95
CA PRO A 622 -30.84 -25.19 -24.93
C PRO A 622 -32.08 -24.31 -24.66
N GLY A 623 -31.85 -23.02 -24.40
CA GLY A 623 -32.88 -22.06 -24.04
C GLY A 623 -33.25 -22.00 -22.55
N GLY A 624 -32.36 -22.44 -21.66
CA GLY A 624 -32.45 -22.26 -20.21
C GLY A 624 -32.39 -20.78 -19.83
N GLY A 625 -31.30 -20.09 -20.14
CA GLY A 625 -31.24 -18.63 -20.10
C GLY A 625 -29.81 -18.15 -20.28
N THR A 626 -29.38 -17.19 -19.46
CA THR A 626 -27.99 -16.77 -19.31
C THR A 626 -27.53 -17.11 -17.91
N ASP A 627 -26.85 -18.24 -17.79
CA ASP A 627 -26.66 -18.90 -16.51
C ASP A 627 -25.26 -18.62 -15.93
N THR A 628 -25.15 -18.68 -14.61
CA THR A 628 -23.92 -18.37 -13.89
C THR A 628 -23.47 -19.54 -13.03
N VAL A 629 -22.24 -19.99 -13.24
CA VAL A 629 -21.54 -20.86 -12.30
C VAL A 629 -20.73 -20.02 -11.33
N ARG A 630 -21.00 -20.18 -10.04
CA ARG A 630 -20.21 -19.59 -8.95
C ARG A 630 -19.41 -20.69 -8.26
N THR A 631 -18.10 -20.53 -8.13
CA THR A 631 -17.25 -21.60 -7.57
C THR A 631 -16.16 -21.09 -6.65
N THR A 632 -15.76 -21.93 -5.70
CA THR A 632 -14.55 -21.77 -4.87
C THR A 632 -13.44 -22.75 -5.27
N LEU A 633 -13.68 -23.58 -6.30
CA LEU A 633 -12.69 -24.53 -6.81
C LEU A 633 -11.54 -23.80 -7.50
N ALA A 634 -10.29 -24.19 -7.22
CA ALA A 634 -9.11 -23.57 -7.81
C ALA A 634 -9.03 -23.69 -9.35
N SER A 635 -9.86 -24.53 -9.97
CA SER A 635 -10.01 -24.58 -11.42
C SER A 635 -11.40 -25.06 -11.80
N TYR A 636 -11.97 -24.45 -12.84
CA TYR A 636 -13.27 -24.84 -13.37
C TYR A 636 -13.33 -24.67 -14.90
N LEU A 637 -14.02 -25.60 -15.55
CA LEU A 637 -14.30 -25.59 -16.99
C LEU A 637 -15.81 -25.52 -17.18
N LEU A 638 -16.32 -24.47 -17.83
CA LEU A 638 -17.74 -24.35 -18.13
C LEU A 638 -18.22 -25.48 -19.04
N GLY A 639 -19.34 -26.08 -18.66
CA GLY A 639 -20.10 -27.00 -19.51
C GLY A 639 -20.69 -26.30 -20.73
N LEU A 640 -21.34 -27.06 -21.61
CA LEU A 640 -22.06 -26.48 -22.76
C LEU A 640 -23.25 -25.63 -22.28
N GLU A 641 -23.63 -24.62 -23.08
CA GLU A 641 -24.79 -23.74 -22.83
C GLU A 641 -24.71 -22.90 -21.53
N LEU A 642 -23.54 -22.84 -20.87
CA LEU A 642 -23.30 -21.96 -19.73
C LEU A 642 -22.52 -20.71 -20.16
N GLU A 643 -22.94 -19.53 -19.71
CA GLU A 643 -22.38 -18.24 -20.16
C GLU A 643 -21.42 -17.63 -19.15
N ASN A 644 -21.71 -17.67 -17.85
CA ASN A 644 -20.94 -16.93 -16.86
C ASN A 644 -20.21 -17.84 -15.87
N LEU A 645 -18.95 -17.51 -15.58
CA LEU A 645 -18.13 -18.17 -14.56
C LEU A 645 -17.60 -17.11 -13.59
N VAL A 646 -17.93 -17.26 -12.30
CA VAL A 646 -17.51 -16.34 -11.25
C VAL A 646 -16.78 -17.12 -10.16
N PHE A 647 -15.51 -16.82 -9.96
CA PHE A 647 -14.78 -17.32 -8.81
C PHE A 647 -15.04 -16.45 -7.58
N VAL A 648 -15.37 -17.09 -6.46
CA VAL A 648 -15.62 -16.41 -5.17
C VAL A 648 -14.69 -16.92 -4.06
N GLY A 649 -13.62 -17.64 -4.43
CA GLY A 649 -12.55 -18.01 -3.53
C GLY A 649 -11.53 -16.89 -3.32
N SER A 650 -10.47 -17.19 -2.57
CA SER A 650 -9.46 -16.20 -2.16
C SER A 650 -8.03 -16.52 -2.61
N GLY A 651 -7.86 -17.42 -3.59
CA GLY A 651 -6.55 -17.82 -4.10
C GLY A 651 -6.63 -18.08 -5.60
N ASN A 652 -5.49 -18.36 -6.21
CA ASN A 652 -5.37 -18.46 -7.67
C ASN A 652 -6.40 -19.41 -8.29
N PHE A 653 -7.02 -18.93 -9.36
CA PHE A 653 -8.07 -19.59 -10.11
C PHE A 653 -7.66 -19.85 -11.56
N LYS A 654 -8.05 -21.01 -12.07
CA LYS A 654 -7.98 -21.32 -13.50
C LYS A 654 -9.37 -21.52 -14.08
N GLY A 655 -9.90 -20.47 -14.69
CA GLY A 655 -11.19 -20.45 -15.36
C GLY A 655 -11.06 -20.74 -16.86
N THR A 656 -11.84 -21.69 -17.36
CA THR A 656 -11.95 -21.95 -18.80
C THR A 656 -13.41 -21.95 -19.23
N GLY A 657 -13.74 -21.14 -20.23
CA GLY A 657 -15.06 -21.09 -20.85
C GLY A 657 -15.28 -22.22 -21.85
N ASN A 658 -16.26 -22.03 -22.74
CA ASN A 658 -16.69 -23.00 -23.74
C ASN A 658 -16.62 -22.39 -25.15
N ALA A 659 -17.57 -22.70 -26.05
CA ALA A 659 -17.58 -22.15 -27.42
C ALA A 659 -18.60 -21.01 -27.61
N ALA A 660 -19.37 -20.67 -26.58
CA ALA A 660 -20.27 -19.52 -26.52
C ALA A 660 -19.52 -18.27 -26.08
N ALA A 661 -20.20 -17.12 -26.09
CA ALA A 661 -19.63 -15.88 -25.55
C ALA A 661 -19.73 -15.89 -24.02
N ASN A 662 -18.61 -16.11 -23.35
CA ASN A 662 -18.52 -16.27 -21.91
C ASN A 662 -18.13 -14.98 -21.19
N VAL A 663 -18.62 -14.81 -19.95
CA VAL A 663 -18.10 -13.82 -19.00
C VAL A 663 -17.40 -14.57 -17.86
N ILE A 664 -16.10 -14.34 -17.70
CA ILE A 664 -15.28 -14.99 -16.68
C ILE A 664 -14.70 -13.94 -15.73
N ASP A 665 -14.97 -14.11 -14.43
CA ASP A 665 -14.47 -13.28 -13.33
C ASP A 665 -13.58 -14.12 -12.40
N GLY A 666 -12.28 -13.80 -12.36
CA GLY A 666 -11.23 -14.49 -11.62
C GLY A 666 -11.16 -14.13 -10.14
N GLY A 667 -11.56 -12.91 -9.78
CA GLY A 667 -11.62 -12.44 -8.40
C GLY A 667 -10.28 -11.93 -7.87
N ALA A 668 -9.66 -12.67 -6.96
CA ALA A 668 -8.39 -12.27 -6.35
C ALA A 668 -7.45 -13.47 -6.33
N GLY A 669 -6.17 -13.22 -6.62
CA GLY A 669 -5.17 -14.24 -6.88
C GLY A 669 -4.53 -14.00 -8.25
N ASN A 670 -3.49 -14.77 -8.56
CA ASN A 670 -2.90 -14.72 -9.90
C ASN A 670 -3.59 -15.77 -10.77
N ASP A 671 -4.56 -15.33 -11.55
CA ASP A 671 -5.53 -16.15 -12.24
C ASP A 671 -5.14 -16.43 -13.69
N SER A 672 -5.65 -17.54 -14.21
CA SER A 672 -5.45 -17.93 -15.61
C SER A 672 -6.80 -18.11 -16.28
N LEU A 673 -7.17 -17.16 -17.13
CA LEU A 673 -8.48 -17.07 -17.75
C LEU A 673 -8.39 -17.33 -19.26
N ASN A 674 -9.20 -18.28 -19.72
CA ASN A 674 -9.35 -18.61 -21.13
C ASN A 674 -10.84 -18.69 -21.47
N GLY A 675 -11.35 -17.76 -22.27
CA GLY A 675 -12.76 -17.72 -22.66
C GLY A 675 -13.22 -18.91 -23.51
N GLY A 676 -12.28 -19.55 -24.22
CA GLY A 676 -12.56 -20.55 -25.24
C GLY A 676 -12.71 -19.88 -26.61
N LEU A 677 -13.51 -20.47 -27.51
CA LEU A 677 -13.57 -20.03 -28.92
C LEU A 677 -14.51 -18.83 -29.17
N GLY A 678 -15.17 -18.35 -28.12
CA GLY A 678 -16.27 -17.38 -28.15
C GLY A 678 -15.81 -15.96 -28.39
N ALA A 679 -16.70 -14.99 -28.16
CA ALA A 679 -16.31 -13.59 -28.03
C ALA A 679 -16.48 -13.23 -26.56
N ASP A 680 -15.40 -13.37 -25.80
CA ASP A 680 -15.49 -13.55 -24.35
C ASP A 680 -15.10 -12.27 -23.58
N LEU A 681 -15.63 -12.11 -22.37
CA LEU A 681 -15.25 -11.05 -21.45
C LEU A 681 -14.49 -11.64 -20.27
N LEU A 682 -13.21 -11.31 -20.14
CA LEU A 682 -12.32 -11.82 -19.11
C LEU A 682 -11.95 -10.70 -18.13
N ARG A 683 -12.16 -10.95 -16.84
CA ARG A 683 -11.76 -10.06 -15.72
C ARG A 683 -10.97 -10.88 -14.70
N GLY A 684 -9.73 -10.55 -14.47
CA GLY A 684 -8.82 -11.22 -13.54
C GLY A 684 -9.02 -10.71 -12.12
N GLY A 685 -8.96 -9.39 -11.95
CA GLY A 685 -9.15 -8.75 -10.66
C GLY A 685 -7.80 -8.61 -9.95
N LEU A 686 -7.75 -8.73 -8.62
CA LEU A 686 -6.51 -8.44 -7.89
C LEU A 686 -5.46 -9.56 -8.05
N GLY A 687 -4.30 -9.27 -8.63
CA GLY A 687 -3.19 -10.21 -8.78
C GLY A 687 -2.49 -10.03 -10.12
N ASP A 688 -1.41 -10.77 -10.36
CA ASP A 688 -0.78 -10.79 -11.69
C ASP A 688 -1.45 -11.88 -12.55
N ASP A 689 -2.37 -11.49 -13.42
CA ASP A 689 -3.28 -12.37 -14.13
C ASP A 689 -2.81 -12.72 -15.55
N THR A 690 -3.29 -13.86 -16.06
CA THR A 690 -2.95 -14.36 -17.39
C THR A 690 -4.21 -14.61 -18.22
N TYR A 691 -4.33 -13.88 -19.32
CA TYR A 691 -5.42 -13.96 -20.28
C TYR A 691 -5.01 -14.70 -21.55
N THR A 692 -5.84 -15.62 -22.00
CA THR A 692 -5.75 -16.19 -23.35
C THR A 692 -6.78 -15.55 -24.24
N VAL A 693 -6.32 -14.93 -25.33
CA VAL A 693 -7.15 -14.29 -26.35
C VAL A 693 -6.98 -15.05 -27.66
N ASP A 694 -8.01 -15.72 -28.11
CA ASP A 694 -7.98 -16.50 -29.35
C ASP A 694 -9.03 -16.08 -30.38
N HIS A 695 -9.90 -15.15 -30.00
CA HIS A 695 -10.92 -14.61 -30.88
C HIS A 695 -10.90 -13.07 -30.87
N ALA A 696 -11.08 -12.45 -32.04
CA ALA A 696 -10.99 -10.99 -32.18
C ALA A 696 -12.13 -10.22 -31.49
N GLY A 697 -13.16 -10.94 -31.02
CA GLY A 697 -14.27 -10.39 -30.25
C GLY A 697 -14.07 -10.45 -28.73
N ASP A 698 -12.95 -11.02 -28.25
CA ASP A 698 -12.64 -11.08 -26.83
C ASP A 698 -12.42 -9.66 -26.26
N SER A 699 -12.67 -9.51 -24.97
CA SER A 699 -12.49 -8.28 -24.21
C SER A 699 -11.83 -8.63 -22.88
N VAL A 700 -10.66 -8.06 -22.63
CA VAL A 700 -9.96 -8.16 -21.34
C VAL A 700 -10.15 -6.85 -20.58
N VAL A 701 -10.54 -6.93 -19.31
CA VAL A 701 -10.79 -5.75 -18.47
C VAL A 701 -9.98 -5.84 -17.19
N GLU A 702 -9.18 -4.79 -16.95
CA GLU A 702 -8.37 -4.56 -15.74
C GLU A 702 -8.66 -3.19 -15.15
N LEU A 703 -8.74 -3.09 -13.82
CA LEU A 703 -8.82 -1.81 -13.10
C LEU A 703 -7.44 -1.32 -12.65
N PRO A 704 -7.30 -0.01 -12.34
CA PRO A 704 -6.02 0.53 -11.92
C PRO A 704 -5.53 -0.09 -10.59
N GLY A 705 -4.29 -0.59 -10.59
CA GLY A 705 -3.62 -1.12 -9.40
C GLY A 705 -3.96 -2.57 -9.07
N GLU A 706 -4.51 -3.31 -10.03
CA GLU A 706 -4.89 -4.71 -9.85
C GLU A 706 -3.74 -5.70 -10.07
N GLY A 707 -2.74 -5.39 -10.93
CA GLY A 707 -1.68 -6.35 -11.20
C GLY A 707 -0.60 -5.89 -12.17
N ASN A 708 0.28 -6.82 -12.57
CA ASN A 708 0.99 -6.78 -13.85
C ASN A 708 0.57 -7.97 -14.71
N ASP A 709 -0.18 -7.71 -15.76
CA ASP A 709 -0.97 -8.75 -16.40
C ASP A 709 -0.41 -9.17 -17.75
N TYR A 710 -0.72 -10.42 -18.13
CA TYR A 710 -0.16 -11.11 -19.28
C TYR A 710 -1.28 -11.46 -20.26
N VAL A 711 -1.26 -10.88 -21.45
CA VAL A 711 -2.15 -11.28 -22.55
C VAL A 711 -1.38 -12.17 -23.53
N TYR A 712 -1.81 -13.42 -23.68
CA TYR A 712 -1.35 -14.31 -24.73
C TYR A 712 -2.37 -14.31 -25.87
N SER A 713 -2.03 -13.72 -27.01
CA SER A 713 -2.94 -13.60 -28.15
C SER A 713 -2.50 -14.46 -29.31
N SER A 714 -3.46 -15.16 -29.94
CA SER A 714 -3.26 -15.86 -31.22
C SER A 714 -3.92 -15.15 -32.41
N VAL A 715 -4.50 -13.98 -32.15
CA VAL A 715 -5.09 -13.04 -33.12
C VAL A 715 -4.38 -11.69 -33.02
N SER A 716 -4.70 -10.74 -33.91
CA SER A 716 -4.22 -9.36 -33.73
C SER A 716 -4.93 -8.73 -32.54
N TRP A 717 -4.17 -8.03 -31.68
CA TRP A 717 -4.68 -7.55 -30.39
C TRP A 717 -4.12 -6.19 -30.01
N THR A 718 -4.96 -5.39 -29.37
CA THR A 718 -4.59 -4.10 -28.75
C THR A 718 -4.86 -4.21 -27.26
N LEU A 719 -3.84 -3.96 -26.43
CA LEU A 719 -4.01 -3.95 -24.98
C LEU A 719 -5.03 -2.87 -24.58
N GLY A 720 -6.03 -3.26 -23.79
CA GLY A 720 -6.88 -2.32 -23.07
C GLY A 720 -6.09 -1.55 -22.00
N ALA A 721 -6.71 -0.55 -21.36
CA ALA A 721 -6.06 0.19 -20.28
C ALA A 721 -5.65 -0.73 -19.12
N ASN A 722 -4.58 -0.36 -18.41
CA ASN A 722 -4.03 -1.09 -17.24
C ASN A 722 -3.49 -2.50 -17.54
N LEU A 723 -3.24 -2.83 -18.81
CA LEU A 723 -2.57 -4.08 -19.18
C LEU A 723 -1.13 -3.79 -19.61
N GLU A 724 -0.16 -4.58 -19.14
CA GLU A 724 1.27 -4.25 -19.32
C GLU A 724 1.98 -5.11 -20.36
N ARG A 725 1.53 -6.34 -20.63
CA ARG A 725 2.31 -7.32 -21.43
C ARG A 725 1.47 -8.05 -22.46
N LEU A 726 1.94 -8.03 -23.71
CA LEU A 726 1.33 -8.75 -24.83
C LEU A 726 2.31 -9.75 -25.41
N TYR A 727 1.91 -11.02 -25.47
CA TYR A 727 2.61 -12.12 -26.14
C TYR A 727 1.85 -12.53 -27.39
N LEU A 728 2.43 -12.28 -28.56
CA LEU A 728 1.91 -12.81 -29.82
C LEU A 728 2.34 -14.27 -29.98
N THR A 729 1.37 -15.15 -30.23
CA THR A 729 1.57 -16.59 -30.33
C THR A 729 1.18 -17.12 -31.71
N GLY A 730 1.55 -18.36 -32.01
CA GLY A 730 1.15 -19.03 -33.25
C GLY A 730 2.05 -18.75 -34.45
N SER A 731 1.47 -18.84 -35.65
CA SER A 731 2.20 -18.80 -36.93
C SER A 731 1.53 -17.94 -38.01
N ALA A 732 0.41 -17.28 -37.68
CA ALA A 732 -0.21 -16.30 -38.55
C ALA A 732 0.49 -14.94 -38.36
N ALA A 733 0.55 -14.14 -39.42
CA ALA A 733 0.96 -12.73 -39.31
C ALA A 733 -0.16 -11.97 -38.58
N ILE A 734 0.16 -11.43 -37.42
CA ILE A 734 -0.78 -10.73 -36.53
C ILE A 734 -0.11 -9.46 -36.00
N ASP A 735 -0.91 -8.46 -35.69
CA ASP A 735 -0.41 -7.19 -35.15
C ASP A 735 -0.67 -7.11 -33.64
N GLY A 736 0.27 -6.53 -32.90
CA GLY A 736 0.18 -6.28 -31.46
C GLY A 736 0.32 -4.80 -31.17
N ALA A 737 -0.65 -4.22 -30.47
CA ALA A 737 -0.59 -2.83 -30.04
C ALA A 737 -0.68 -2.70 -28.52
N GLY A 738 0.08 -1.78 -27.96
CA GLY A 738 0.03 -1.36 -26.57
C GLY A 738 -1.08 -0.33 -26.28
N ASN A 739 -0.95 0.32 -25.14
CA ASN A 739 -1.81 1.37 -24.59
C ASN A 739 -0.93 2.55 -24.13
N ASP A 740 -1.46 3.48 -23.33
CA ASP A 740 -0.72 4.67 -22.88
C ASP A 740 0.33 4.38 -21.79
N LEU A 741 0.53 3.12 -21.37
CA LEU A 741 1.54 2.70 -20.39
C LEU A 741 2.82 2.23 -21.07
N GLY A 742 3.92 2.12 -20.32
CA GLY A 742 5.12 1.42 -20.80
C GLY A 742 4.89 -0.08 -20.89
N ASN A 743 4.48 -0.58 -22.05
CA ASN A 743 4.16 -1.97 -22.31
C ASN A 743 5.37 -2.80 -22.75
N ARG A 744 5.26 -4.12 -22.58
CA ARG A 744 6.20 -5.09 -23.14
C ARG A 744 5.52 -5.92 -24.21
N LEU A 745 5.95 -5.76 -25.45
CA LEU A 745 5.36 -6.41 -26.62
C LEU A 745 6.30 -7.50 -27.17
N TYR A 746 5.85 -8.75 -27.09
CA TYR A 746 6.62 -9.93 -27.47
C TYR A 746 6.13 -10.49 -28.82
N GLY A 747 6.78 -10.08 -29.92
CA GLY A 747 6.50 -10.58 -31.27
C GLY A 747 7.34 -11.81 -31.65
N GLN A 748 8.53 -11.95 -31.07
CA GLN A 748 9.51 -13.00 -31.40
C GLN A 748 9.03 -14.44 -31.14
N SER A 749 7.97 -14.62 -30.34
CA SER A 749 7.35 -15.93 -30.10
C SER A 749 6.43 -16.39 -31.23
N ASN A 750 6.02 -15.47 -32.12
CA ASN A 750 5.31 -15.77 -33.34
C ASN A 750 6.32 -15.89 -34.51
N SER A 751 6.14 -16.90 -35.36
CA SER A 751 7.08 -17.22 -36.45
C SER A 751 6.85 -16.45 -37.77
N ALA A 752 5.77 -15.66 -37.85
CA ALA A 752 5.41 -14.86 -39.01
C ALA A 752 6.05 -13.46 -38.95
N ILE A 753 5.55 -12.55 -39.79
CA ILE A 753 5.93 -11.13 -39.80
C ILE A 753 4.82 -10.40 -39.07
N ASN A 754 5.14 -9.79 -37.93
CA ASN A 754 4.17 -9.11 -37.07
C ASN A 754 4.43 -7.60 -37.05
N THR A 755 3.41 -6.79 -36.86
CA THR A 755 3.56 -5.36 -36.58
C THR A 755 3.38 -5.10 -35.09
N LEU A 756 4.33 -4.45 -34.43
CA LEU A 756 4.24 -4.06 -33.01
C LEU A 756 4.18 -2.53 -32.89
N ALA A 757 3.20 -2.01 -32.17
CA ALA A 757 3.05 -0.57 -31.88
C ALA A 757 2.83 -0.34 -30.38
N GLY A 758 3.68 0.41 -29.71
CA GLY A 758 3.67 0.65 -28.27
C GLY A 758 2.63 1.68 -27.88
N GLY A 759 2.70 2.85 -28.51
CA GLY A 759 1.84 3.99 -28.20
C GLY A 759 2.53 4.98 -27.27
N PRO A 760 1.79 5.90 -26.62
CA PRO A 760 2.37 7.04 -25.86
C PRO A 760 3.14 6.72 -24.55
N GLY A 761 3.63 5.49 -24.36
CA GLY A 761 4.37 5.03 -23.18
C GLY A 761 5.86 4.81 -23.44
N ASN A 762 6.61 4.44 -22.40
CA ASN A 762 8.00 3.97 -22.58
C ASN A 762 7.98 2.45 -22.79
N ASP A 763 7.90 2.04 -24.04
CA ASP A 763 7.62 0.69 -24.46
C ASP A 763 8.89 -0.15 -24.66
N THR A 764 8.74 -1.47 -24.52
CA THR A 764 9.79 -2.44 -24.80
C THR A 764 9.31 -3.47 -25.82
N TYR A 765 9.96 -3.49 -26.98
CA TYR A 765 9.69 -4.40 -28.08
C TYR A 765 10.66 -5.58 -28.07
N TYR A 766 10.13 -6.80 -28.20
CA TYR A 766 10.92 -8.00 -28.44
C TYR A 766 10.58 -8.56 -29.83
N VAL A 767 11.45 -8.30 -30.80
CA VAL A 767 11.16 -8.50 -32.23
C VAL A 767 12.00 -9.61 -32.85
N GLY A 768 11.34 -10.44 -33.66
CA GLY A 768 11.99 -11.33 -34.61
C GLY A 768 12.57 -10.56 -35.80
N SER A 769 13.51 -11.18 -36.52
CA SER A 769 14.22 -10.60 -37.70
C SER A 769 13.34 -10.08 -38.86
N LYS A 770 12.02 -10.27 -38.80
CA LYS A 770 11.09 -9.84 -39.84
C LYS A 770 9.91 -9.05 -39.31
N ASP A 771 9.83 -8.83 -38.01
CA ASP A 771 8.76 -8.02 -37.43
C ASP A 771 8.96 -6.54 -37.80
N VAL A 772 7.91 -5.74 -37.70
CA VAL A 772 7.90 -4.31 -37.98
C VAL A 772 7.53 -3.58 -36.70
N ILE A 773 8.36 -2.64 -36.27
CA ILE A 773 8.03 -1.71 -35.17
C ILE A 773 7.37 -0.46 -35.78
N VAL A 774 6.31 0.02 -35.15
CA VAL A 774 5.66 1.30 -35.44
C VAL A 774 5.72 2.14 -34.17
N GLU A 775 6.49 3.23 -34.22
CA GLU A 775 6.69 4.14 -33.08
C GLU A 775 6.73 5.58 -33.60
N LEU A 776 5.93 6.49 -33.03
CA LEU A 776 5.81 7.87 -33.49
C LEU A 776 6.61 8.85 -32.63
N ALA A 777 6.94 10.00 -33.22
CA ALA A 777 7.69 11.02 -32.49
C ALA A 777 6.89 11.57 -31.29
N GLY A 778 7.49 11.52 -30.10
CA GLY A 778 6.92 12.05 -28.86
C GLY A 778 5.98 11.08 -28.14
N GLU A 779 5.95 9.81 -28.55
CA GLU A 779 5.21 8.75 -27.88
C GLU A 779 5.99 8.14 -26.71
N GLY A 780 7.31 8.27 -26.61
CA GLY A 780 7.98 7.67 -25.46
C GLY A 780 9.49 7.83 -25.45
N THR A 781 10.11 7.06 -24.56
CA THR A 781 11.50 6.63 -24.71
C THR A 781 11.51 5.11 -24.71
N ASP A 782 11.78 4.56 -25.89
CA ASP A 782 11.44 3.19 -26.23
C ASP A 782 12.68 2.33 -26.42
N THR A 783 12.52 1.04 -26.13
CA THR A 783 13.59 0.05 -26.24
C THR A 783 13.16 -1.10 -27.14
N ALA A 784 13.98 -1.45 -28.12
CA ALA A 784 13.81 -2.64 -28.93
C ALA A 784 14.91 -3.68 -28.64
N TYR A 785 14.53 -4.95 -28.63
CA TYR A 785 15.40 -6.10 -28.57
C TYR A 785 15.23 -6.96 -29.82
N GLY A 786 16.24 -6.98 -30.68
CA GLY A 786 16.29 -7.79 -31.89
C GLY A 786 16.82 -9.20 -31.64
N TYR A 787 16.14 -10.21 -32.15
CA TYR A 787 16.55 -11.62 -32.09
C TYR A 787 17.20 -12.13 -33.40
N GLY A 788 17.84 -11.24 -34.15
CA GLY A 788 18.53 -11.53 -35.41
C GLY A 788 18.90 -10.23 -36.14
N ASP A 789 19.22 -10.34 -37.43
CA ASP A 789 19.48 -9.16 -38.26
C ASP A 789 18.22 -8.28 -38.34
N TYR A 790 18.36 -6.98 -38.12
CA TYR A 790 17.24 -6.05 -38.11
C TYR A 790 17.66 -4.63 -38.53
N THR A 791 16.75 -3.93 -39.21
CA THR A 791 16.91 -2.53 -39.60
C THR A 791 15.65 -1.76 -39.23
N LEU A 792 15.79 -0.69 -38.42
CA LEU A 792 14.69 0.20 -38.13
C LEU A 792 14.20 0.88 -39.42
N ALA A 793 12.89 0.95 -39.61
CA ALA A 793 12.33 1.67 -40.74
C ALA A 793 12.48 3.19 -40.53
N ALA A 794 12.47 3.95 -41.62
CA ALA A 794 12.51 5.40 -41.56
C ALA A 794 11.30 5.96 -40.78
N GLY A 795 11.55 6.90 -39.88
CA GLY A 795 10.58 7.58 -39.04
C GLY A 795 10.18 6.85 -37.75
N VAL A 796 10.68 5.62 -37.53
CA VAL A 796 10.40 4.83 -36.32
C VAL A 796 11.19 5.39 -35.15
N SER A 797 10.50 5.96 -34.16
CA SER A 797 11.13 6.71 -33.06
C SER A 797 11.58 5.83 -31.89
N VAL A 798 12.39 4.79 -32.14
CA VAL A 798 12.99 3.96 -31.07
C VAL A 798 14.37 4.51 -30.69
N GLU A 799 14.56 4.88 -29.43
CA GLU A 799 15.84 5.43 -28.94
C GLU A 799 16.88 4.36 -28.67
N TYR A 800 16.49 3.23 -28.07
CA TYR A 800 17.42 2.18 -27.65
C TYR A 800 17.19 0.89 -28.45
N PHE A 801 18.20 0.42 -29.17
CA PHE A 801 18.09 -0.81 -29.93
C PHE A 801 19.24 -1.78 -29.66
N TYR A 802 18.89 -2.98 -29.19
CA TYR A 802 19.85 -3.96 -28.70
C TYR A 802 19.69 -5.33 -29.37
N ILE A 803 20.80 -6.03 -29.62
CA ILE A 803 20.77 -7.46 -29.99
C ILE A 803 20.60 -8.30 -28.72
N ASN A 804 19.62 -9.22 -28.73
CA ASN A 804 19.32 -10.12 -27.61
C ASN A 804 19.54 -11.60 -27.93
N VAL A 805 20.68 -11.88 -28.56
CA VAL A 805 21.21 -13.22 -28.80
C VAL A 805 22.73 -13.21 -28.59
N THR A 806 23.38 -14.38 -28.62
CA THR A 806 24.84 -14.49 -28.36
C THR A 806 25.69 -14.59 -29.63
N THR A 807 25.06 -14.70 -30.81
CA THR A 807 25.73 -14.77 -32.11
C THR A 807 25.83 -13.38 -32.74
N GLY A 808 26.84 -13.18 -33.58
CA GLY A 808 27.01 -11.94 -34.32
C GLY A 808 25.87 -11.67 -35.31
N HIS A 809 25.36 -10.45 -35.35
CA HIS A 809 24.27 -9.99 -36.20
C HIS A 809 24.47 -8.56 -36.70
N THR A 810 23.68 -8.18 -37.71
CA THR A 810 23.61 -6.79 -38.18
C THR A 810 22.44 -6.05 -37.53
N LEU A 811 22.72 -4.95 -36.85
CA LEU A 811 21.72 -4.03 -36.31
C LEU A 811 21.87 -2.68 -37.02
N ALA A 812 20.79 -2.19 -37.62
CA ALA A 812 20.79 -0.88 -38.24
C ALA A 812 19.70 0.02 -37.64
N GLY A 813 20.09 1.23 -37.28
CA GLY A 813 19.23 2.34 -36.86
C GLY A 813 18.46 2.93 -38.04
N ASN A 814 18.15 4.22 -37.95
CA ASN A 814 17.49 5.01 -38.99
C ASN A 814 17.99 6.46 -39.00
N GLU A 815 17.20 7.42 -39.49
CA GLU A 815 17.62 8.83 -39.58
C GLU A 815 17.55 9.62 -38.26
N LEU A 816 17.25 8.95 -37.14
CA LEU A 816 17.16 9.54 -35.82
C LEU A 816 18.39 9.16 -34.98
N ALA A 817 18.65 9.92 -33.91
CA ALA A 817 19.70 9.57 -32.96
C ALA A 817 19.37 8.29 -32.19
N ASN A 818 19.98 7.17 -32.56
CA ASN A 818 19.77 5.85 -31.98
C ASN A 818 20.94 5.44 -31.07
N ASN A 819 20.63 4.70 -30.01
CA ASN A 819 21.60 4.00 -29.19
C ASN A 819 21.62 2.51 -29.57
N LEU A 820 22.64 2.10 -30.32
CA LEU A 820 22.79 0.75 -30.83
C LEU A 820 23.78 -0.05 -29.97
N ARG A 821 23.35 -1.22 -29.50
CA ARG A 821 24.21 -2.14 -28.73
C ARG A 821 24.21 -3.57 -29.28
N GLY A 822 25.40 -4.06 -29.57
CA GLY A 822 25.67 -5.46 -29.90
C GLY A 822 25.78 -6.35 -28.67
N ASN A 823 26.25 -7.57 -28.90
CA ASN A 823 26.34 -8.66 -27.94
C ASN A 823 27.79 -9.10 -27.72
N SER A 824 28.06 -10.41 -27.62
CA SER A 824 29.41 -10.96 -27.48
C SER A 824 29.97 -11.54 -28.79
N GLY A 825 29.14 -11.65 -29.82
CA GLY A 825 29.52 -12.07 -31.16
C GLY A 825 30.05 -10.89 -31.98
N ASN A 826 30.49 -11.19 -33.21
CA ASN A 826 30.99 -10.18 -34.13
C ASN A 826 29.82 -9.50 -34.84
N ASP A 827 29.47 -8.30 -34.39
CA ASP A 827 28.31 -7.55 -34.82
C ASP A 827 28.65 -6.50 -35.88
N THR A 828 27.64 -6.07 -36.63
CA THR A 828 27.71 -4.91 -37.51
C THR A 828 26.64 -3.92 -37.09
N LEU A 829 27.04 -2.77 -36.55
CA LEU A 829 26.13 -1.70 -36.14
C LEU A 829 26.18 -0.56 -37.16
N ILE A 830 25.03 -0.14 -37.67
CA ILE A 830 24.89 0.92 -38.68
C ILE A 830 23.92 1.99 -38.16
N GLY A 831 24.36 3.22 -37.93
CA GLY A 831 23.54 4.34 -37.44
C GLY A 831 22.58 4.90 -38.51
N PHE A 832 23.15 5.30 -39.65
CA PHE A 832 22.57 6.12 -40.73
C PHE A 832 22.70 7.64 -40.49
N GLU A 833 21.62 8.40 -40.36
CA GLU A 833 21.70 9.84 -40.09
C GLU A 833 21.35 10.08 -38.63
N GLY A 834 21.84 11.16 -38.02
CA GLY A 834 21.58 11.47 -36.62
C GLY A 834 22.83 11.28 -35.76
N ASN A 835 22.75 11.67 -34.49
CA ASN A 835 23.90 11.56 -33.58
C ASN A 835 23.78 10.24 -32.81
N ASP A 836 24.30 9.18 -33.40
CA ASP A 836 24.16 7.82 -32.93
C ASP A 836 25.22 7.43 -31.90
N SER A 837 24.87 6.47 -31.04
CA SER A 837 25.81 5.85 -30.11
C SER A 837 25.90 4.36 -30.40
N LEU A 838 27.07 3.90 -30.86
CA LEU A 838 27.31 2.54 -31.30
C LEU A 838 28.29 1.82 -30.35
N ASN A 839 27.84 0.71 -29.78
CA ASN A 839 28.66 -0.16 -28.93
C ASN A 839 28.50 -1.63 -29.36
N GLY A 840 29.50 -2.17 -30.06
CA GLY A 840 29.49 -3.54 -30.57
C GLY A 840 29.44 -4.63 -29.48
N GLY A 841 29.91 -4.30 -28.27
CA GLY A 841 30.12 -5.28 -27.21
C GLY A 841 31.48 -5.96 -27.36
N LEU A 842 31.62 -7.19 -26.83
CA LEU A 842 32.94 -7.84 -26.67
C LEU A 842 33.53 -8.44 -27.95
N GLY A 843 32.83 -8.33 -29.08
CA GLY A 843 33.10 -9.03 -30.32
C GLY A 843 34.26 -8.45 -31.12
N VAL A 844 34.38 -8.86 -32.38
CA VAL A 844 35.16 -8.13 -33.38
C VAL A 844 34.15 -7.43 -34.27
N ASP A 845 33.91 -6.16 -34.01
CA ASP A 845 32.71 -5.49 -34.48
C ASP A 845 32.98 -4.46 -35.58
N LEU A 846 31.98 -4.25 -36.43
CA LEU A 846 31.98 -3.19 -37.44
C LEU A 846 30.99 -2.10 -37.01
N LEU A 847 31.48 -0.91 -36.71
CA LEU A 847 30.69 0.23 -36.28
C LEU A 847 30.71 1.32 -37.37
N ARG A 848 29.53 1.73 -37.83
CA ARG A 848 29.37 2.77 -38.85
C ARG A 848 28.24 3.71 -38.44
N GLY A 849 28.55 4.93 -38.04
CA GLY A 849 27.58 5.94 -37.63
C GLY A 849 26.88 6.52 -38.85
N GLY A 850 27.59 7.32 -39.65
CA GLY A 850 27.07 7.95 -40.87
C GLY A 850 26.90 9.46 -40.61
N PRO A 851 26.07 10.20 -41.38
CA PRO A 851 25.94 11.64 -41.16
C PRO A 851 25.39 12.01 -39.77
N GLY A 852 26.21 12.68 -38.95
CA GLY A 852 25.88 13.18 -37.62
C GLY A 852 27.13 13.24 -36.73
N ASP A 853 27.01 13.79 -35.51
CA ASP A 853 28.10 13.72 -34.54
C ASP A 853 27.95 12.45 -33.70
N ASP A 854 28.57 11.36 -34.17
CA ASP A 854 28.42 10.02 -33.65
C ASP A 854 29.41 9.68 -32.53
N THR A 855 29.05 8.65 -31.75
CA THR A 855 29.88 8.13 -30.67
C THR A 855 30.06 6.62 -30.78
N TYR A 856 31.31 6.18 -30.83
CA TYR A 856 31.71 4.78 -30.94
C TYR A 856 32.36 4.28 -29.65
N THR A 857 31.97 3.12 -29.16
CA THR A 857 32.68 2.39 -28.10
C THR A 857 33.52 1.28 -28.70
N VAL A 858 34.83 1.33 -28.45
CA VAL A 858 35.80 0.33 -28.91
C VAL A 858 36.41 -0.36 -27.69
N ASP A 859 36.10 -1.63 -27.51
CA ASP A 859 36.61 -2.42 -26.38
C ASP A 859 37.43 -3.64 -26.81
N HIS A 860 37.46 -3.93 -28.12
CA HIS A 860 38.25 -4.99 -28.69
C HIS A 860 39.16 -4.47 -29.81
N ALA A 861 40.44 -4.89 -29.81
CA ALA A 861 41.44 -4.40 -30.77
C ALA A 861 41.17 -4.79 -32.23
N GLY A 862 40.17 -5.66 -32.46
CA GLY A 862 39.72 -6.06 -33.78
C GLY A 862 38.57 -5.21 -34.32
N ASP A 863 37.96 -4.34 -33.50
CA ASP A 863 36.85 -3.50 -33.92
C ASP A 863 37.26 -2.58 -35.07
N SER A 864 36.29 -2.22 -35.91
CA SER A 864 36.48 -1.36 -37.07
C SER A 864 35.45 -0.25 -37.03
N VAL A 865 35.89 1.00 -36.92
CA VAL A 865 35.04 2.19 -37.06
C VAL A 865 35.17 2.73 -38.49
N VAL A 866 34.06 3.01 -39.15
CA VAL A 866 34.02 3.51 -40.53
C VAL A 866 33.33 4.87 -40.59
N GLU A 867 34.08 5.89 -41.03
CA GLU A 867 33.67 7.29 -41.16
C GLU A 867 33.97 7.80 -42.57
N LEU A 868 33.03 8.51 -43.22
CA LEU A 868 33.25 9.13 -44.53
C LEU A 868 33.41 10.65 -44.42
N LEU A 869 33.98 11.24 -45.47
CA LEU A 869 34.22 12.69 -45.52
C LEU A 869 32.91 13.49 -45.41
N GLY A 870 32.82 14.32 -44.38
CA GLY A 870 31.72 15.26 -44.17
C GLY A 870 30.50 14.67 -43.49
N GLU A 871 30.66 13.53 -42.81
CA GLU A 871 29.61 12.87 -42.03
C GLU A 871 29.40 13.53 -40.66
N GLY A 872 30.43 14.02 -39.96
CA GLY A 872 30.21 14.89 -38.80
C GLY A 872 31.47 15.14 -38.00
N LYS A 873 31.33 15.31 -36.69
CA LYS A 873 32.45 15.33 -35.73
C LYS A 873 32.32 14.22 -34.72
N ASP A 874 33.09 13.17 -34.91
CA ASP A 874 32.82 11.90 -34.27
C ASP A 874 33.78 11.62 -33.11
N THR A 875 33.28 10.81 -32.17
CA THR A 875 33.99 10.49 -30.93
C THR A 875 34.19 9.00 -30.78
N VAL A 876 35.43 8.57 -30.57
CA VAL A 876 35.75 7.20 -30.17
C VAL A 876 36.10 7.17 -28.68
N TYR A 877 35.39 6.35 -27.92
CA TYR A 877 35.77 5.93 -26.57
C TYR A 877 36.43 4.57 -26.65
N SER A 878 37.74 4.50 -26.38
CA SER A 878 38.49 3.24 -26.48
C SER A 878 39.00 2.77 -25.12
N SER A 879 38.83 1.48 -24.82
CA SER A 879 39.46 0.82 -23.65
C SER A 879 40.68 -0.03 -24.02
N VAL A 880 41.02 -0.05 -25.32
CA VAL A 880 42.21 -0.70 -25.91
C VAL A 880 43.09 0.34 -26.60
N SER A 881 44.32 -0.04 -26.96
CA SER A 881 45.15 0.85 -27.79
C SER A 881 44.50 1.03 -29.17
N TRP A 882 44.36 2.27 -29.60
CA TRP A 882 43.56 2.62 -30.78
C TRP A 882 44.19 3.73 -31.61
N THR A 883 44.02 3.65 -32.92
CA THR A 883 44.40 4.67 -33.88
C THR A 883 43.15 5.13 -34.60
N LEU A 884 42.86 6.43 -34.58
CA LEU A 884 41.74 7.00 -35.32
C LEU A 884 41.93 6.73 -36.82
N GLY A 885 40.91 6.16 -37.45
CA GLY A 885 40.82 6.08 -38.91
C GLY A 885 40.59 7.46 -39.53
N ASP A 886 40.62 7.53 -40.86
CA ASP A 886 40.36 8.75 -41.62
C ASP A 886 39.04 9.42 -41.19
N HIS A 887 39.00 10.75 -41.15
CA HIS A 887 37.83 11.58 -40.84
C HIS A 887 37.33 11.57 -39.39
N LEU A 888 37.90 10.79 -38.47
CA LEU A 888 37.52 10.85 -37.05
C LEU A 888 38.31 11.96 -36.32
N GLU A 889 37.64 12.76 -35.48
CA GLU A 889 38.26 13.93 -34.82
C GLU A 889 38.64 13.70 -33.36
N ARG A 890 37.90 12.88 -32.60
CA ARG A 890 38.05 12.83 -31.13
C ARG A 890 38.29 11.41 -30.62
N LEU A 891 39.32 11.24 -29.79
CA LEU A 891 39.63 10.00 -29.09
C LEU A 891 39.66 10.22 -27.58
N TYR A 892 38.86 9.46 -26.84
CA TYR A 892 38.88 9.38 -25.39
C TYR A 892 39.39 8.00 -24.97
N LEU A 893 40.52 7.98 -24.26
CA LEU A 893 41.04 6.76 -23.67
C LEU A 893 40.34 6.47 -22.35
N THR A 894 39.78 5.28 -22.22
CA THR A 894 39.01 4.83 -21.06
C THR A 894 39.65 3.58 -20.45
N GLY A 895 39.10 3.13 -19.33
CA GLY A 895 39.61 1.95 -18.62
C GLY A 895 40.82 2.27 -17.73
N ASN A 896 41.55 1.22 -17.36
CA ASN A 896 42.60 1.28 -16.33
C ASN A 896 43.97 0.75 -16.81
N ALA A 897 44.08 0.36 -18.08
CA ALA A 897 45.32 -0.15 -18.65
C ALA A 897 46.11 0.98 -19.31
N ALA A 898 47.44 0.94 -19.20
CA ALA A 898 48.31 1.82 -19.99
C ALA A 898 48.17 1.45 -21.47
N ILE A 899 47.59 2.35 -22.26
CA ILE A 899 47.27 2.14 -23.67
C ILE A 899 47.80 3.29 -24.53
N ALA A 900 47.88 3.07 -25.85
CA ALA A 900 48.27 4.09 -26.81
C ALA A 900 47.04 4.61 -27.57
N GLY A 901 46.91 5.93 -27.68
CA GLY A 901 45.96 6.61 -28.55
C GLY A 901 46.69 7.36 -29.65
N ALA A 902 46.37 7.08 -30.91
CA ALA A 902 46.91 7.79 -32.04
C ALA A 902 45.80 8.47 -32.87
N GLY A 903 46.06 9.69 -33.34
CA GLY A 903 45.21 10.42 -34.29
C GLY A 903 45.53 10.06 -35.76
N ASN A 904 45.14 10.95 -36.67
CA ASN A 904 45.22 10.83 -38.12
C ASN A 904 45.87 12.09 -38.74
N GLU A 905 45.46 12.51 -39.95
CA GLU A 905 45.99 13.71 -40.63
C GLU A 905 45.18 14.99 -40.34
N LEU A 906 44.15 14.92 -39.49
CA LEU A 906 43.31 16.04 -39.07
C LEU A 906 43.81 16.67 -37.77
N ALA A 907 43.32 17.86 -37.46
CA ALA A 907 43.45 18.44 -36.12
C ALA A 907 42.57 17.67 -35.12
N ASN A 908 43.12 16.63 -34.50
CA ASN A 908 42.45 15.75 -33.57
C ASN A 908 42.48 16.27 -32.13
N THR A 909 41.51 15.80 -31.34
CA THR A 909 41.50 15.97 -29.87
C THR A 909 41.68 14.61 -29.21
N LEU A 910 42.79 14.43 -28.51
CA LEU A 910 43.15 13.20 -27.80
C LEU A 910 43.07 13.43 -26.29
N VAL A 911 42.21 12.67 -25.62
CA VAL A 911 41.95 12.79 -24.18
C VAL A 911 42.48 11.54 -23.47
N GLY A 912 43.58 11.71 -22.73
CA GLY A 912 44.22 10.66 -21.92
C GLY A 912 43.72 10.63 -20.47
N TYR A 913 43.44 11.79 -19.87
CA TYR A 913 43.14 11.92 -18.44
C TYR A 913 41.91 11.15 -17.93
N THR A 914 41.07 10.61 -18.81
CA THR A 914 39.96 9.72 -18.45
C THR A 914 40.40 8.29 -18.12
N ASN A 915 41.66 7.93 -18.41
CA ASN A 915 42.33 6.71 -17.99
C ASN A 915 43.58 7.08 -17.17
N ALA A 916 43.58 6.75 -15.88
CA ALA A 916 44.63 7.17 -14.95
C ALA A 916 45.99 6.44 -15.10
N ALA A 917 46.11 5.46 -16.02
CA ALA A 917 47.36 4.79 -16.31
C ALA A 917 48.26 5.68 -17.20
N GLY A 918 49.54 5.35 -17.30
CA GLY A 918 50.42 6.13 -18.19
C GLY A 918 50.17 5.81 -19.66
N ASN A 919 49.41 6.66 -20.36
CA ASN A 919 49.05 6.45 -21.75
C ASN A 919 50.05 7.12 -22.70
N ALA A 920 50.15 6.62 -23.92
CA ALA A 920 50.91 7.27 -24.99
C ALA A 920 49.96 7.93 -25.98
N LEU A 921 50.04 9.24 -26.16
CA LEU A 921 49.20 10.01 -27.09
C LEU A 921 50.05 10.52 -28.26
N ALA A 922 49.62 10.29 -29.50
CA ALA A 922 50.29 10.79 -30.71
C ALA A 922 49.25 11.30 -31.71
N GLY A 923 49.20 12.60 -31.98
CA GLY A 923 48.15 13.21 -32.80
C GLY A 923 48.30 12.89 -34.28
N GLY A 924 49.53 12.74 -34.76
CA GLY A 924 49.80 12.52 -36.17
C GLY A 924 50.11 13.85 -36.85
N ALA A 925 49.61 14.08 -38.06
CA ALA A 925 49.80 15.36 -38.72
C ALA A 925 48.56 16.25 -38.51
N GLY A 926 48.74 17.57 -38.42
CA GLY A 926 47.65 18.49 -38.10
C GLY A 926 47.99 19.31 -36.87
N ASP A 927 47.16 20.29 -36.51
CA ASP A 927 47.35 21.04 -35.26
C ASP A 927 46.50 20.37 -34.16
N ASP A 928 47.12 19.45 -33.42
CA ASP A 928 46.44 18.55 -32.48
C ASP A 928 46.33 19.11 -31.06
N ALA A 929 45.31 18.64 -30.33
CA ALA A 929 45.08 18.98 -28.93
C ALA A 929 45.11 17.75 -28.04
N TYR A 930 46.02 17.74 -27.06
CA TYR A 930 46.19 16.67 -26.08
C TYR A 930 45.69 17.13 -24.71
N TYR A 931 44.86 16.31 -24.06
CA TYR A 931 44.48 16.53 -22.66
C TYR A 931 45.04 15.40 -21.79
N VAL A 932 45.94 15.75 -20.87
CA VAL A 932 46.85 14.80 -20.22
C VAL A 932 46.72 14.78 -18.70
N ASP A 933 47.08 13.65 -18.09
CA ASP A 933 47.37 13.53 -16.66
C ASP A 933 48.88 13.36 -16.37
N ALA A 934 49.25 13.11 -15.10
CA ALA A 934 50.65 13.09 -14.68
C ALA A 934 51.46 11.88 -15.18
N ASN A 935 50.80 10.84 -15.68
CA ASN A 935 51.43 9.60 -16.13
C ASN A 935 51.48 9.49 -17.66
N ASP A 936 50.72 10.33 -18.37
CA ASP A 936 50.68 10.34 -19.82
C ASP A 936 52.00 10.78 -20.46
N VAL A 937 52.21 10.34 -21.70
CA VAL A 937 53.32 10.73 -22.57
C VAL A 937 52.75 11.17 -23.91
N VAL A 938 53.04 12.41 -24.32
CA VAL A 938 52.72 12.91 -25.67
C VAL A 938 53.93 12.70 -26.57
N VAL A 939 53.70 12.12 -27.75
CA VAL A 939 54.72 11.80 -28.76
C VAL A 939 54.41 12.57 -30.03
N GLU A 940 55.34 13.43 -30.45
CA GLU A 940 55.25 14.22 -31.68
C GLU A 940 56.55 14.10 -32.50
N LEU A 941 56.42 13.89 -33.80
CA LEU A 941 57.52 13.84 -34.75
C LEU A 941 57.75 15.20 -35.41
N VAL A 942 58.89 15.34 -36.09
CA VAL A 942 59.25 16.60 -36.74
C VAL A 942 58.30 16.90 -37.91
N GLY A 943 57.65 18.06 -37.87
CA GLY A 943 56.82 18.58 -38.96
C GLY A 943 55.38 18.07 -38.96
N GLU A 944 54.91 17.61 -37.79
CA GLU A 944 53.57 17.08 -37.59
C GLU A 944 52.51 18.16 -37.35
N GLY A 945 52.83 19.28 -36.69
CA GLY A 945 51.81 20.29 -36.41
C GLY A 945 52.33 21.54 -35.76
N ASN A 946 51.41 22.42 -35.35
CA ASN A 946 51.62 23.25 -34.16
C ASN A 946 50.66 22.75 -33.08
N ASP A 947 51.16 21.90 -32.20
CA ASP A 947 50.33 21.16 -31.29
C ASP A 947 50.10 21.92 -29.97
N ILE A 948 49.10 21.48 -29.21
CA ILE A 948 48.81 22.04 -27.88
C ILE A 948 48.55 20.96 -26.85
N VAL A 949 49.22 21.07 -25.71
CA VAL A 949 48.96 20.25 -24.53
C VAL A 949 48.17 21.04 -23.49
N TYR A 950 47.07 20.47 -23.04
CA TYR A 950 46.28 20.93 -21.89
C TYR A 950 46.58 20.03 -20.69
N GLY A 951 47.27 20.58 -19.69
CA GLY A 951 47.62 19.86 -18.46
C GLY A 951 46.87 20.41 -17.25
N SER A 952 46.21 19.56 -16.46
CA SER A 952 45.68 19.92 -15.13
C SER A 952 46.65 19.58 -13.99
N VAL A 953 47.87 19.21 -14.34
CA VAL A 953 48.99 18.81 -13.47
C VAL A 953 50.25 19.51 -13.98
N SER A 954 51.32 19.54 -13.18
CA SER A 954 52.61 20.03 -13.66
C SER A 954 53.05 19.21 -14.87
N TRP A 955 53.45 19.90 -15.94
CA TRP A 955 53.74 19.28 -17.23
C TRP A 955 54.99 19.85 -17.87
N THR A 956 55.77 18.97 -18.51
CA THR A 956 56.93 19.34 -19.32
C THR A 956 56.67 18.95 -20.77
N LEU A 957 56.76 19.90 -21.69
CA LEU A 957 56.61 19.64 -23.12
C LEU A 957 57.71 18.67 -23.59
N GLY A 958 57.29 17.60 -24.27
CA GLY A 958 58.19 16.71 -25.00
C GLY A 958 58.81 17.42 -26.21
N ALA A 959 59.76 16.79 -26.89
CA ALA A 959 60.35 17.37 -28.10
C ALA A 959 59.29 17.63 -29.18
N ASN A 960 59.51 18.69 -29.96
CA ASN A 960 58.64 19.17 -31.05
C ASN A 960 57.37 19.93 -30.61
N LEU A 961 56.84 19.72 -29.41
CA LEU A 961 55.63 20.43 -28.95
C LEU A 961 55.88 21.92 -28.70
N GLU A 962 54.97 22.80 -29.14
CA GLU A 962 55.17 24.26 -29.05
C GLU A 962 54.29 24.98 -28.03
N ARG A 963 53.17 24.39 -27.59
CA ARG A 963 52.19 25.10 -26.74
C ARG A 963 51.75 24.28 -25.53
N LEU A 964 51.82 24.91 -24.36
CA LEU A 964 51.32 24.36 -23.10
C LEU A 964 50.28 25.29 -22.47
N TYR A 965 49.10 24.75 -22.21
CA TYR A 965 48.02 25.43 -21.51
C TYR A 965 47.80 24.78 -20.15
N LEU A 966 48.05 25.52 -19.08
CA LEU A 966 47.82 25.06 -17.71
C LEU A 966 46.35 25.25 -17.36
N THR A 967 45.67 24.17 -17.02
CA THR A 967 44.23 24.15 -16.72
C THR A 967 43.98 23.77 -15.26
N GLY A 968 42.71 23.73 -14.86
CA GLY A 968 42.32 23.38 -13.49
C GLY A 968 42.37 24.57 -12.54
N SER A 969 42.68 24.31 -11.26
CA SER A 969 42.71 25.34 -10.20
C SER A 969 43.90 25.19 -9.24
N ALA A 970 44.80 24.26 -9.50
CA ALA A 970 45.97 24.01 -8.67
C ALA A 970 47.15 24.87 -9.13
N ALA A 971 48.00 25.27 -8.20
CA ALA A 971 49.32 25.81 -8.51
C ALA A 971 50.17 24.69 -9.12
N ILE A 972 50.51 24.80 -10.40
CA ILE A 972 51.22 23.78 -11.17
C ILE A 972 52.37 24.40 -11.97
N ASP A 973 53.34 23.56 -12.34
CA ASP A 973 54.52 23.99 -13.08
C ASP A 973 54.35 23.65 -14.57
N GLY A 974 54.59 24.63 -15.44
CA GLY A 974 54.64 24.44 -16.89
C GLY A 974 56.07 24.62 -17.39
N THR A 975 56.65 23.56 -17.96
CA THR A 975 58.01 23.59 -18.49
C THR A 975 57.98 23.36 -20.01
N GLY A 976 58.60 24.25 -20.76
CA GLY A 976 58.84 24.12 -22.18
C GLY A 976 60.01 23.19 -22.53
N ASN A 977 60.42 23.22 -23.78
CA ASN A 977 61.51 22.46 -24.40
C ASN A 977 62.49 23.43 -25.09
N ASP A 978 63.35 22.92 -25.98
CA ASP A 978 64.36 23.75 -26.67
C ASP A 978 63.81 24.59 -27.85
N LEU A 979 62.48 24.61 -28.08
CA LEU A 979 61.84 25.41 -29.13
C LEU A 979 61.33 26.75 -28.59
N ASP A 980 60.92 27.64 -29.49
CA ASP A 980 60.17 28.86 -29.14
C ASP A 980 58.76 28.47 -28.65
N ASN A 981 58.60 28.26 -27.34
CA ASN A 981 57.36 27.79 -26.73
C ASN A 981 56.41 28.93 -26.33
N ARG A 982 55.11 28.61 -26.31
CA ARG A 982 54.08 29.46 -25.72
C ARG A 982 53.48 28.79 -24.49
N LEU A 983 53.73 29.38 -23.33
CA LEU A 983 53.30 28.85 -22.03
C LEU A 983 52.19 29.74 -21.45
N TYR A 984 51.01 29.17 -21.25
CA TYR A 984 49.84 29.88 -20.75
C TYR A 984 49.54 29.49 -19.30
N GLY A 985 50.06 30.27 -18.34
CA GLY A 985 49.84 30.07 -16.90
C GLY A 985 48.60 30.80 -16.36
N GLN A 986 48.24 31.94 -16.97
CA GLN A 986 47.08 32.73 -16.55
C GLN A 986 45.74 32.00 -16.64
N ALA A 987 45.69 30.91 -17.40
CA ALA A 987 44.49 30.17 -17.75
C ALA A 987 43.76 29.50 -16.56
N ASN A 988 44.48 29.06 -15.52
CA ASN A 988 43.89 28.37 -14.37
C ASN A 988 43.65 29.30 -13.15
N GLY A 989 44.14 30.55 -13.21
CA GLY A 989 44.01 31.55 -12.14
C GLY A 989 44.77 31.23 -10.84
N ALA A 990 45.57 30.16 -10.80
CA ALA A 990 46.42 29.80 -9.67
C ALA A 990 47.78 30.51 -9.75
N ILE A 991 48.66 30.23 -8.78
CA ILE A 991 50.04 30.71 -8.79
C ILE A 991 50.91 29.61 -9.41
N ASN A 992 51.32 29.80 -10.66
CA ASN A 992 52.04 28.79 -11.44
C ASN A 992 53.52 29.12 -11.55
N THR A 993 54.36 28.10 -11.80
CA THR A 993 55.76 28.31 -12.21
C THR A 993 55.89 28.00 -13.70
N LEU A 994 56.39 28.94 -14.50
CA LEU A 994 56.62 28.73 -15.93
C LEU A 994 58.13 28.75 -16.23
N THR A 995 58.61 27.79 -17.02
CA THR A 995 60.02 27.67 -17.41
C THR A 995 60.09 27.39 -18.91
N GLY A 996 60.77 28.22 -19.68
CA GLY A 996 60.71 28.28 -21.14
C GLY A 996 61.65 27.28 -21.78
N GLY A 997 62.94 27.40 -21.49
CA GLY A 997 63.95 26.49 -22.02
C GLY A 997 65.12 27.27 -22.61
N THR A 998 65.56 26.93 -23.83
CA THR A 998 66.65 27.62 -24.53
C THR A 998 66.21 28.34 -25.81
N GLY A 999 64.89 28.46 -26.00
CA GLY A 999 64.22 29.10 -27.14
C GLY A 999 63.86 30.56 -26.85
N ASN A 1000 63.23 31.24 -27.82
CA ASN A 1000 62.62 32.55 -27.58
C ASN A 1000 61.18 32.32 -27.12
N ASP A 1001 60.99 32.29 -25.82
CA ASP A 1001 59.76 31.84 -25.20
C ASP A 1001 58.78 32.99 -24.93
N ILE A 1002 57.50 32.64 -25.02
CA ILE A 1002 56.40 33.56 -24.72
C ILE A 1002 55.60 33.04 -23.54
N TYR A 1003 55.64 33.81 -22.46
CA TYR A 1003 54.91 33.57 -21.22
C TYR A 1003 53.65 34.41 -21.17
N TYR A 1004 52.53 33.77 -20.84
CA TYR A 1004 51.28 34.47 -20.50
C TYR A 1004 50.99 34.22 -19.02
N VAL A 1005 51.10 35.28 -18.21
CA VAL A 1005 51.16 35.19 -16.74
C VAL A 1005 50.05 35.97 -16.06
N GLY A 1006 49.48 35.38 -15.00
CA GLY A 1006 48.66 36.06 -14.01
C GLY A 1006 49.51 36.81 -12.98
N SER A 1007 48.90 37.65 -12.15
CA SER A 1007 49.59 38.61 -11.27
C SER A 1007 50.56 38.02 -10.25
N ASN A 1008 50.54 36.70 -10.03
CA ASN A 1008 51.37 36.04 -9.03
C ASN A 1008 52.14 34.85 -9.60
N ASP A 1009 52.08 34.60 -10.91
CA ASP A 1009 52.84 33.52 -11.54
C ASP A 1009 54.35 33.81 -11.46
N VAL A 1010 55.15 32.76 -11.39
CA VAL A 1010 56.61 32.81 -11.31
C VAL A 1010 57.21 32.35 -12.63
N ILE A 1011 57.98 33.22 -13.29
CA ILE A 1011 58.81 32.81 -14.44
C ILE A 1011 60.18 32.39 -13.93
N VAL A 1012 60.71 31.29 -14.46
CA VAL A 1012 62.07 30.81 -14.26
C VAL A 1012 62.78 30.83 -15.61
N GLU A 1013 63.74 31.75 -15.75
CA GLU A 1013 64.58 31.88 -16.95
C GLU A 1013 66.03 32.15 -16.58
N LEU A 1014 66.97 31.41 -17.19
CA LEU A 1014 68.40 31.53 -16.94
C LEU A 1014 69.09 32.42 -17.99
N ALA A 1015 70.30 32.87 -17.65
CA ALA A 1015 71.08 33.69 -18.56
C ALA A 1015 71.49 32.87 -19.81
N VAL A 1016 71.39 33.49 -20.99
CA VAL A 1016 71.75 32.93 -22.32
C VAL A 1016 70.70 31.96 -22.90
N GLU A 1017 69.47 31.98 -22.38
CA GLU A 1017 68.39 31.09 -22.80
C GLU A 1017 67.50 31.62 -23.93
N GLY A 1018 67.58 32.89 -24.34
CA GLY A 1018 66.73 33.36 -25.43
C GLY A 1018 66.62 34.86 -25.52
N THR A 1019 65.63 35.33 -26.28
CA THR A 1019 65.04 36.65 -26.10
C THR A 1019 63.56 36.45 -25.79
N ASP A 1020 63.22 36.60 -24.52
CA ASP A 1020 61.96 36.11 -23.98
C ASP A 1020 60.96 37.24 -23.77
N THR A 1021 59.69 36.88 -23.84
CA THR A 1021 58.57 37.82 -23.71
C THR A 1021 57.55 37.34 -22.69
N ALA A 1022 57.28 38.16 -21.69
CA ALA A 1022 56.21 37.97 -20.73
C ALA A 1022 55.05 38.94 -21.00
N TYR A 1023 53.84 38.39 -21.12
CA TYR A 1023 52.59 39.14 -21.16
C TYR A 1023 51.85 39.00 -19.84
N GLY A 1024 51.80 40.09 -19.07
CA GLY A 1024 51.07 40.18 -17.81
C GLY A 1024 49.57 40.45 -18.03
N TYR A 1025 48.73 39.64 -17.39
CA TYR A 1025 47.26 39.84 -17.35
C TYR A 1025 46.78 40.59 -16.09
N GLY A 1026 47.69 41.32 -15.46
CA GLY A 1026 47.45 42.16 -14.28
C GLY A 1026 48.76 42.75 -13.77
N ASP A 1027 48.77 43.24 -12.53
CA ASP A 1027 50.01 43.68 -11.87
C ASP A 1027 51.07 42.56 -11.92
N TYR A 1028 52.27 42.83 -12.43
CA TYR A 1028 53.32 41.81 -12.55
C TYR A 1028 54.71 42.38 -12.25
N THR A 1029 55.56 41.57 -11.60
CA THR A 1029 56.93 41.93 -11.22
C THR A 1029 57.88 40.81 -11.61
N LEU A 1030 58.90 41.12 -12.41
CA LEU A 1030 59.98 40.18 -12.68
C LEU A 1030 60.81 39.98 -11.41
N ALA A 1031 61.03 38.72 -11.03
CA ALA A 1031 61.86 38.41 -9.88
C ALA A 1031 63.35 38.67 -10.19
N THR A 1032 64.13 38.94 -9.14
CA THR A 1032 65.59 39.06 -9.26
C THR A 1032 66.19 37.75 -9.79
N GLY A 1033 67.05 37.86 -10.80
CA GLY A 1033 67.74 36.73 -11.44
C GLY A 1033 66.99 36.07 -12.59
N VAL A 1034 65.80 36.55 -12.96
CA VAL A 1034 64.99 36.05 -14.09
C VAL A 1034 65.37 36.75 -15.39
N SER A 1035 65.78 36.00 -16.41
CA SER A 1035 66.36 36.55 -17.65
C SER A 1035 65.33 36.89 -18.73
N VAL A 1036 64.23 37.57 -18.39
CA VAL A 1036 63.21 38.00 -19.37
C VAL A 1036 63.50 39.42 -19.88
N GLU A 1037 63.66 39.59 -21.19
CA GLU A 1037 63.96 40.90 -21.79
C GLU A 1037 62.71 41.77 -21.97
N ASN A 1038 61.58 41.18 -22.37
CA ASN A 1038 60.38 41.94 -22.75
C ASN A 1038 59.22 41.67 -21.79
N LEU A 1039 58.69 42.72 -21.15
CA LEU A 1039 57.52 42.64 -20.27
C LEU A 1039 56.41 43.58 -20.75
N TYR A 1040 55.27 43.01 -21.13
CA TYR A 1040 54.16 43.75 -21.73
C TYR A 1040 52.85 43.50 -20.98
N LEU A 1041 51.99 44.51 -20.86
CA LEU A 1041 50.62 44.31 -20.40
C LEU A 1041 49.74 43.79 -21.55
N ASN A 1042 48.94 42.76 -21.26
CA ASN A 1042 47.92 42.24 -22.16
C ASN A 1042 46.52 42.38 -21.57
N VAL A 1043 46.25 43.56 -21.03
CA VAL A 1043 44.95 44.02 -20.54
C VAL A 1043 44.72 45.45 -21.01
N THR A 1044 43.50 45.95 -20.85
CA THR A 1044 43.12 47.32 -21.26
C THR A 1044 42.93 48.28 -20.09
N THR A 1045 43.17 47.82 -18.85
CA THR A 1045 43.02 48.59 -17.62
C THR A 1045 44.38 48.96 -17.06
N GLY A 1046 44.47 50.08 -16.33
CA GLY A 1046 45.71 50.49 -15.67
C GLY A 1046 46.24 49.43 -14.71
N GLN A 1047 47.51 49.02 -14.84
CA GLN A 1047 48.22 48.05 -13.98
C GLN A 1047 49.63 48.50 -13.64
N THR A 1048 50.29 47.76 -12.76
CA THR A 1048 51.69 47.92 -12.41
C THR A 1048 52.56 46.87 -13.09
N LEU A 1049 53.55 47.28 -13.90
CA LEU A 1049 54.67 46.42 -14.30
C LEU A 1049 55.93 46.84 -13.57
N THR A 1050 56.72 45.86 -13.13
CA THR A 1050 58.03 46.10 -12.53
C THR A 1050 59.06 45.15 -13.14
N GLY A 1051 60.14 45.71 -13.67
CA GLY A 1051 61.32 45.01 -14.17
C GLY A 1051 62.16 44.43 -13.03
N ASN A 1052 63.41 44.10 -13.32
CA ASN A 1052 64.37 43.56 -12.37
C ASN A 1052 65.74 44.23 -12.54
N GLU A 1053 66.86 43.51 -12.33
CA GLU A 1053 68.21 44.04 -12.43
C GLU A 1053 68.84 44.03 -13.84
N LEU A 1054 68.05 43.64 -14.84
CA LEU A 1054 68.46 43.52 -16.24
C LEU A 1054 67.96 44.71 -17.05
N ALA A 1055 68.48 44.87 -18.26
CA ALA A 1055 67.93 45.84 -19.21
C ALA A 1055 66.60 45.32 -19.77
N ASN A 1056 65.49 45.67 -19.12
CA ASN A 1056 64.16 45.26 -19.50
C ASN A 1056 63.49 46.28 -20.43
N LYS A 1057 62.64 45.76 -21.32
CA LYS A 1057 61.71 46.56 -22.11
C LYS A 1057 60.31 46.40 -21.55
N LEU A 1058 59.79 47.46 -20.94
CA LEU A 1058 58.45 47.52 -20.36
C LEU A 1058 57.51 48.33 -21.25
N SER A 1059 56.34 47.77 -21.56
CA SER A 1059 55.28 48.50 -22.25
C SER A 1059 53.96 48.39 -21.50
N GLY A 1060 53.39 49.54 -21.17
CA GLY A 1060 52.02 49.68 -20.70
C GLY A 1060 51.00 49.50 -21.83
N ASN A 1061 49.73 49.77 -21.50
CA ASN A 1061 48.57 49.62 -22.35
C ASN A 1061 47.87 50.97 -22.60
N ALA A 1062 46.53 51.01 -22.56
CA ALA A 1062 45.73 52.20 -22.78
C ALA A 1062 45.11 52.79 -21.48
N GLY A 1063 45.33 52.14 -20.33
CA GLY A 1063 44.95 52.63 -19.02
C GLY A 1063 46.09 53.33 -18.30
N SER A 1064 45.78 54.01 -17.19
CA SER A 1064 46.80 54.64 -16.33
C SER A 1064 47.68 53.61 -15.64
N ASP A 1065 48.87 53.38 -16.18
CA ASP A 1065 49.79 52.34 -15.76
C ASP A 1065 50.88 52.87 -14.81
N THR A 1066 51.51 51.96 -14.06
CA THR A 1066 52.73 52.22 -13.30
C THR A 1066 53.83 51.29 -13.79
N LEU A 1067 54.87 51.83 -14.43
CA LEU A 1067 56.01 51.08 -14.95
C LEU A 1067 57.25 51.41 -14.11
N ARG A 1068 57.94 50.38 -13.61
CA ARG A 1068 59.17 50.53 -12.82
C ARG A 1068 60.30 49.69 -13.42
N GLY A 1069 61.41 50.29 -13.82
CA GLY A 1069 62.58 49.59 -14.37
C GLY A 1069 63.36 48.84 -13.29
N LEU A 1070 63.68 49.53 -12.19
CA LEU A 1070 64.54 49.10 -11.08
C LEU A 1070 66.03 49.28 -11.38
N ASP A 1071 66.81 48.23 -11.59
CA ASP A 1071 68.25 48.34 -11.89
C ASP A 1071 68.44 47.89 -13.34
N GLY A 1072 69.16 48.61 -14.21
CA GLY A 1072 69.24 48.20 -15.61
C GLY A 1072 69.46 49.38 -16.54
N ASN A 1073 69.51 49.13 -17.85
CA ASN A 1073 69.33 50.22 -18.81
C ASN A 1073 67.99 49.94 -19.48
N ASP A 1074 66.92 50.39 -18.85
CA ASP A 1074 65.56 49.99 -19.17
C ASP A 1074 64.94 50.86 -20.26
N SER A 1075 63.95 50.30 -20.94
CA SER A 1075 63.12 51.00 -21.92
C SER A 1075 61.66 50.92 -21.49
N LEU A 1076 61.14 52.01 -20.92
CA LEU A 1076 59.75 52.10 -20.44
C LEU A 1076 58.90 52.92 -21.41
N SER A 1077 57.74 52.38 -21.80
CA SER A 1077 56.74 53.06 -22.61
C SER A 1077 55.36 52.97 -21.95
N GLY A 1078 54.82 54.09 -21.46
CA GLY A 1078 53.52 54.14 -20.75
C GLY A 1078 52.35 53.76 -21.64
N GLY A 1079 52.24 54.41 -22.81
CA GLY A 1079 51.22 54.08 -23.81
C GLY A 1079 50.16 55.17 -23.90
N LEU A 1080 48.88 54.84 -23.70
CA LEU A 1080 47.84 55.84 -23.49
C LEU A 1080 47.43 55.82 -22.02
N GLY A 1081 47.05 56.97 -21.47
CA GLY A 1081 46.64 57.05 -20.08
C GLY A 1081 47.48 58.06 -19.33
N ALA A 1082 47.11 58.35 -18.08
CA ALA A 1082 48.00 59.12 -17.21
C ALA A 1082 48.89 58.14 -16.46
N ASP A 1083 50.13 57.96 -16.94
CA ASP A 1083 51.03 56.89 -16.52
C ASP A 1083 52.07 57.37 -15.51
N VAL A 1084 52.59 56.45 -14.71
CA VAL A 1084 53.70 56.69 -13.78
C VAL A 1084 54.88 55.82 -14.19
N LEU A 1085 55.94 56.44 -14.69
CA LEU A 1085 57.16 55.76 -15.12
C LEU A 1085 58.31 56.09 -14.15
N ASP A 1086 59.02 55.07 -13.71
CA ASP A 1086 60.18 55.15 -12.81
C ASP A 1086 61.31 54.29 -13.38
N GLY A 1087 62.39 54.90 -13.87
CA GLY A 1087 63.53 54.22 -14.49
C GLY A 1087 64.31 53.44 -13.46
N GLY A 1088 64.87 54.15 -12.48
CA GLY A 1088 65.55 53.56 -11.33
C GLY A 1088 67.06 53.77 -11.41
N GLN A 1089 67.86 52.72 -11.46
CA GLN A 1089 69.32 52.78 -11.53
C GLN A 1089 69.79 52.36 -12.93
N GLY A 1090 70.66 53.16 -13.53
CA GLY A 1090 71.29 52.91 -14.82
C GLY A 1090 70.80 53.92 -15.86
N ASN A 1091 71.03 53.67 -17.15
CA ASN A 1091 70.73 54.64 -18.19
C ASN A 1091 69.43 54.25 -18.89
N ASP A 1092 68.33 54.87 -18.45
CA ASP A 1092 67.00 54.45 -18.84
C ASP A 1092 66.45 55.31 -19.99
N THR A 1093 65.53 54.75 -20.77
CA THR A 1093 64.75 55.49 -21.77
C THR A 1093 63.27 55.41 -21.41
N LEU A 1094 62.68 56.55 -21.08
CA LEU A 1094 61.32 56.66 -20.59
C LEU A 1094 60.47 57.48 -21.55
N ALA A 1095 59.42 56.88 -22.09
CA ALA A 1095 58.42 57.54 -22.92
C ALA A 1095 57.05 57.42 -22.24
N GLY A 1096 56.52 58.53 -21.72
CA GLY A 1096 55.19 58.55 -21.10
C GLY A 1096 54.11 58.09 -22.09
N GLY A 1097 54.03 58.76 -23.24
CA GLY A 1097 53.10 58.40 -24.29
C GLY A 1097 52.07 59.49 -24.50
N LEU A 1098 50.78 59.14 -24.57
CA LEU A 1098 49.69 60.10 -24.63
C LEU A 1098 48.92 60.13 -23.30
N GLY A 1099 48.91 61.28 -22.65
CA GLY A 1099 48.22 61.53 -21.40
C GLY A 1099 49.08 62.40 -20.49
N ASN A 1100 48.60 62.72 -19.29
CA ASN A 1100 49.41 63.53 -18.37
C ASN A 1100 50.26 62.59 -17.51
N ASP A 1101 51.49 62.36 -17.94
CA ASP A 1101 52.35 61.32 -17.35
C ASP A 1101 53.23 61.88 -16.22
N THR A 1102 53.63 61.02 -15.30
CA THR A 1102 54.64 61.32 -14.27
C THR A 1102 55.86 60.45 -14.51
N VAL A 1103 56.98 61.06 -14.85
CA VAL A 1103 58.19 60.34 -15.28
C VAL A 1103 59.36 60.69 -14.35
N THR A 1104 60.02 59.66 -13.83
CA THR A 1104 61.17 59.73 -12.91
C THR A 1104 62.31 58.92 -13.53
N GLY A 1105 63.47 59.53 -13.74
CA GLY A 1105 64.62 58.87 -14.37
C GLY A 1105 65.38 58.01 -13.37
N GLY A 1106 65.69 58.60 -12.21
CA GLY A 1106 66.47 57.98 -11.16
C GLY A 1106 67.96 58.32 -11.27
N ASN A 1107 68.83 57.32 -11.08
CA ASN A 1107 70.29 57.47 -11.08
C ASN A 1107 70.90 56.89 -12.35
N GLY A 1108 71.47 57.75 -13.18
CA GLY A 1108 72.28 57.39 -14.33
C GLY A 1108 72.09 58.46 -15.40
N ASN A 1109 72.41 58.14 -16.65
CA ASN A 1109 72.20 59.06 -17.76
C ASN A 1109 70.87 58.72 -18.44
N ASP A 1110 69.79 59.35 -17.99
CA ASP A 1110 68.45 58.99 -18.43
C ASP A 1110 67.98 59.79 -19.64
N ILE A 1111 67.09 59.19 -20.42
CA ILE A 1111 66.46 59.77 -21.60
C ILE A 1111 64.96 59.88 -21.36
N PHE A 1112 64.49 61.11 -21.18
CA PHE A 1112 63.07 61.43 -21.17
C PHE A 1112 62.61 61.74 -22.60
N ARG A 1113 61.91 60.79 -23.22
CA ARG A 1113 61.57 60.81 -24.64
C ARG A 1113 60.16 61.35 -24.90
N PHE A 1114 60.09 62.42 -25.67
CA PHE A 1114 58.86 63.02 -26.17
C PHE A 1114 58.68 62.73 -27.66
N ALA A 1115 57.80 61.76 -27.94
CA ALA A 1115 57.56 61.21 -29.29
C ALA A 1115 56.09 61.29 -29.74
N THR A 1116 55.21 61.88 -28.92
CA THR A 1116 53.76 61.96 -29.14
C THR A 1116 53.28 63.40 -29.33
N ALA A 1117 52.03 63.58 -29.78
CA ALA A 1117 51.49 64.91 -30.09
C ALA A 1117 51.36 65.80 -28.83
N LEU A 1118 51.83 67.04 -28.89
CA LEU A 1118 51.85 67.95 -27.74
C LEU A 1118 50.45 68.55 -27.46
N ASP A 1119 50.01 68.52 -26.20
CA ASP A 1119 48.80 69.21 -25.73
C ASP A 1119 48.96 69.66 -24.27
N ALA A 1120 48.82 70.96 -24.01
CA ALA A 1120 49.09 71.53 -22.69
C ALA A 1120 48.06 71.18 -21.60
N ASN A 1121 46.93 70.53 -21.93
CA ASN A 1121 45.90 70.16 -20.96
C ASN A 1121 45.77 68.64 -20.78
N SER A 1122 46.04 67.86 -21.83
CA SER A 1122 45.83 66.41 -21.84
C SER A 1122 47.06 65.58 -22.22
N ASN A 1123 48.19 66.21 -22.55
CA ASN A 1123 49.47 65.55 -22.78
C ASN A 1123 50.63 66.39 -22.18
N LEU A 1124 50.45 66.76 -20.91
CA LEU A 1124 51.38 67.58 -20.13
C LEU A 1124 52.07 66.72 -19.07
N ASP A 1125 53.34 66.40 -19.32
CA ASP A 1125 54.08 65.45 -18.50
C ASP A 1125 54.82 66.12 -17.33
N SER A 1126 54.92 65.43 -16.22
CA SER A 1126 55.62 65.87 -15.02
C SER A 1126 56.90 65.06 -14.85
N VAL A 1127 58.04 65.71 -15.06
CA VAL A 1127 59.38 65.12 -14.88
C VAL A 1127 59.90 65.49 -13.50
N ILE A 1128 60.08 64.49 -12.63
CA ILE A 1128 60.21 64.72 -11.19
C ILE A 1128 61.65 65.07 -10.76
N ASP A 1129 62.64 64.34 -11.25
CA ASP A 1129 64.00 64.31 -10.67
C ASP A 1129 65.15 64.62 -11.65
N PHE A 1130 64.84 65.17 -12.83
CA PHE A 1130 65.82 65.49 -13.88
C PHE A 1130 67.14 66.08 -13.36
N ASN A 1131 68.24 65.40 -13.66
CA ASN A 1131 69.61 65.79 -13.34
C ASN A 1131 70.31 66.37 -14.57
N VAL A 1132 70.57 67.68 -14.55
CA VAL A 1132 71.20 68.43 -15.65
C VAL A 1132 72.63 68.00 -16.04
N VAL A 1133 73.27 67.12 -15.28
CA VAL A 1133 74.62 66.61 -15.61
C VAL A 1133 74.54 65.30 -16.38
N ASP A 1134 73.60 64.44 -15.98
CA ASP A 1134 73.57 63.05 -16.40
C ASP A 1134 72.42 62.81 -17.42
N ASP A 1135 71.26 63.46 -17.23
CA ASP A 1135 70.04 63.22 -18.00
C ASP A 1135 69.91 64.09 -19.26
N SER A 1136 69.07 63.62 -20.18
CA SER A 1136 68.73 64.34 -21.40
C SER A 1136 67.25 64.19 -21.78
N PHE A 1137 66.72 65.24 -22.39
CA PHE A 1137 65.43 65.23 -23.07
C PHE A 1137 65.63 64.84 -24.52
N GLN A 1138 64.93 63.80 -24.97
CA GLN A 1138 64.89 63.42 -26.37
C GLN A 1138 63.60 63.89 -27.02
N LEU A 1139 63.73 64.76 -28.02
CA LEU A 1139 62.61 65.40 -28.71
C LEU A 1139 62.53 64.89 -30.15
N GLU A 1140 61.42 64.28 -30.52
CA GLU A 1140 61.24 63.74 -31.87
C GLU A 1140 60.91 64.84 -32.89
N ASN A 1141 61.73 65.01 -33.93
CA ASN A 1141 61.56 66.10 -34.92
C ASN A 1141 60.24 66.03 -35.70
N GLY A 1142 59.61 64.85 -35.75
CA GLY A 1142 58.26 64.67 -36.31
C GLY A 1142 57.17 65.37 -35.50
N ILE A 1143 57.39 65.56 -34.20
CA ILE A 1143 56.52 66.30 -33.29
C ILE A 1143 56.99 67.74 -33.16
N PHE A 1144 58.28 67.95 -32.90
CA PHE A 1144 58.91 69.26 -32.73
C PHE A 1144 59.40 69.81 -34.08
N THR A 1145 58.47 70.00 -35.02
CA THR A 1145 58.74 70.17 -36.47
C THR A 1145 59.65 71.34 -36.88
N SER A 1146 59.81 72.38 -36.05
CA SER A 1146 60.79 73.46 -36.29
C SER A 1146 62.22 73.13 -35.86
N LEU A 1147 62.43 72.04 -35.12
CA LEU A 1147 63.74 71.55 -34.71
C LEU A 1147 64.28 70.58 -35.78
N THR A 1148 64.74 71.14 -36.91
CA THR A 1148 65.12 70.32 -38.08
C THR A 1148 66.53 69.73 -38.01
N GLN A 1149 67.34 70.09 -37.00
CA GLN A 1149 68.70 69.59 -36.82
C GLN A 1149 68.71 68.47 -35.79
N THR A 1150 69.08 67.26 -36.21
CA THR A 1150 69.26 66.11 -35.31
C THR A 1150 70.58 66.20 -34.54
N GLY A 1151 70.58 65.72 -33.30
CA GLY A 1151 71.69 65.83 -32.35
C GLY A 1151 71.40 66.85 -31.23
N THR A 1152 72.43 67.28 -30.50
CA THR A 1152 72.29 68.29 -29.45
C THR A 1152 71.65 69.57 -29.97
N LEU A 1153 70.68 70.11 -29.24
CA LEU A 1153 69.93 71.31 -29.62
C LEU A 1153 70.89 72.50 -29.84
N ALA A 1154 70.68 73.25 -30.92
CA ALA A 1154 71.51 74.41 -31.23
C ALA A 1154 71.33 75.51 -30.16
N VAL A 1155 72.44 76.13 -29.73
CA VAL A 1155 72.49 77.14 -28.64
C VAL A 1155 71.47 78.28 -28.81
N GLY A 1156 71.20 78.69 -30.05
CA GLY A 1156 70.26 79.77 -30.34
C GLY A 1156 68.78 79.37 -30.36
N LEU A 1157 68.44 78.11 -30.04
CA LEU A 1157 67.05 77.62 -30.03
C LEU A 1157 66.47 77.45 -28.62
N PHE A 1158 67.28 77.66 -27.58
CA PHE A 1158 66.89 77.46 -26.18
C PHE A 1158 67.02 78.75 -25.38
N VAL A 1159 65.98 79.09 -24.62
CA VAL A 1159 65.98 80.27 -23.75
C VAL A 1159 65.40 79.95 -22.38
N ILE A 1160 66.00 80.56 -21.34
CA ILE A 1160 65.48 80.53 -19.97
C ILE A 1160 64.64 81.79 -19.73
N GLY A 1161 63.37 81.62 -19.39
CA GLY A 1161 62.43 82.70 -19.13
C GLY A 1161 60.97 82.30 -19.30
N THR A 1162 60.06 83.27 -19.23
CA THR A 1162 58.61 83.03 -19.36
C THR A 1162 58.07 83.15 -20.78
N ALA A 1163 58.90 83.52 -21.77
CA ALA A 1163 58.56 83.65 -23.19
C ALA A 1163 59.84 83.68 -24.05
N ALA A 1164 59.71 83.44 -25.37
CA ALA A 1164 60.77 83.64 -26.35
C ALA A 1164 61.24 85.11 -26.41
N LEU A 1165 62.54 85.31 -26.63
CA LEU A 1165 63.16 86.64 -26.74
C LEU A 1165 63.42 87.03 -28.20
N ASP A 1166 63.71 86.06 -29.07
CA ASP A 1166 63.80 86.24 -30.51
C ASP A 1166 63.28 85.02 -31.28
N ALA A 1167 63.03 85.19 -32.60
CA ALA A 1167 62.39 84.21 -33.47
C ALA A 1167 63.08 82.83 -33.55
N ASN A 1168 64.32 82.71 -33.05
CA ASN A 1168 65.05 81.45 -33.00
C ASN A 1168 64.76 80.67 -31.71
N ASP A 1169 64.26 81.29 -30.64
CA ASP A 1169 63.97 80.62 -29.38
C ASP A 1169 62.76 79.68 -29.53
N LYS A 1170 63.00 78.39 -29.74
CA LYS A 1170 61.96 77.36 -29.96
C LYS A 1170 61.61 76.56 -28.71
N LEU A 1171 62.55 76.43 -27.78
CA LEU A 1171 62.34 75.79 -26.48
C LEU A 1171 62.54 76.82 -25.38
N ILE A 1172 61.52 76.97 -24.55
CA ILE A 1172 61.46 77.98 -23.49
C ILE A 1172 61.31 77.24 -22.17
N TYR A 1173 62.23 77.49 -21.23
CA TYR A 1173 62.16 76.95 -19.89
C TYR A 1173 61.94 78.06 -18.86
N ASP A 1174 60.77 78.06 -18.21
CA ASP A 1174 60.49 78.93 -17.08
C ASP A 1174 61.04 78.31 -15.81
N ASN A 1175 62.27 78.71 -15.45
CA ASN A 1175 62.95 78.20 -14.26
C ASN A 1175 62.26 78.56 -12.93
N THR A 1176 61.26 79.44 -12.91
CA THR A 1176 60.52 79.78 -11.69
C THR A 1176 59.33 78.86 -11.43
N THR A 1177 58.72 78.34 -12.50
CA THR A 1177 57.57 77.44 -12.43
C THR A 1177 57.90 76.01 -12.82
N GLY A 1178 59.07 75.79 -13.43
CA GLY A 1178 59.49 74.48 -13.95
C GLY A 1178 58.88 74.15 -15.31
N ALA A 1179 58.10 75.05 -15.91
CA ALA A 1179 57.38 74.76 -17.14
C ALA A 1179 58.30 74.80 -18.38
N LEU A 1180 58.18 73.78 -19.22
CA LEU A 1180 58.89 73.67 -20.49
C LEU A 1180 57.89 73.81 -21.66
N PHE A 1181 58.17 74.78 -22.52
CA PHE A 1181 57.32 75.11 -23.66
C PHE A 1181 58.06 74.94 -24.98
N TYR A 1182 57.29 74.55 -25.99
CA TYR A 1182 57.72 74.56 -27.38
C TYR A 1182 56.97 75.65 -28.15
N ASP A 1183 57.72 76.62 -28.67
CA ASP A 1183 57.21 77.70 -29.53
C ASP A 1183 57.63 77.46 -30.97
N LEU A 1184 56.68 77.02 -31.80
CA LEU A 1184 56.92 76.69 -33.20
C LEU A 1184 57.45 77.90 -34.00
N ASP A 1185 56.95 79.11 -33.74
CA ASP A 1185 57.32 80.32 -34.48
C ASP A 1185 58.40 81.17 -33.79
N GLY A 1186 58.63 80.93 -32.49
CA GLY A 1186 59.68 81.54 -31.67
C GLY A 1186 59.48 83.03 -31.39
N SER A 1187 58.32 83.61 -31.69
CA SER A 1187 58.13 85.07 -31.65
C SER A 1187 57.52 85.59 -30.34
N GLY A 1188 57.29 84.73 -29.34
CA GLY A 1188 56.95 85.12 -27.97
C GLY A 1188 55.55 85.72 -27.79
N SER A 1189 54.71 85.78 -28.84
CA SER A 1189 53.31 86.22 -28.76
C SER A 1189 52.33 85.09 -29.10
N GLY A 1190 52.00 84.25 -28.10
CA GLY A 1190 50.74 83.50 -28.06
C GLY A 1190 50.64 82.20 -28.86
N GLY A 1191 51.72 81.44 -29.02
CA GLY A 1191 51.71 80.15 -29.72
C GLY A 1191 52.52 79.01 -29.09
N ALA A 1192 53.12 79.21 -27.91
CA ALA A 1192 53.93 78.18 -27.25
C ALA A 1192 53.08 77.15 -26.52
N ILE A 1193 53.31 75.85 -26.76
CA ILE A 1193 52.61 74.75 -26.10
C ILE A 1193 53.49 74.25 -24.96
N GLN A 1194 52.94 74.23 -23.74
CA GLN A 1194 53.59 73.57 -22.62
C GLN A 1194 53.47 72.06 -22.82
N PHE A 1195 54.59 71.34 -22.72
CA PHE A 1195 54.57 69.89 -22.88
C PHE A 1195 55.20 69.14 -21.71
N ALA A 1196 55.98 69.83 -20.86
CA ALA A 1196 56.47 69.24 -19.63
C ALA A 1196 56.50 70.26 -18.47
N VAL A 1197 56.49 69.73 -17.25
CA VAL A 1197 56.76 70.42 -16.01
C VAL A 1197 57.92 69.71 -15.32
N LEU A 1198 58.91 70.46 -14.88
CA LEU A 1198 60.07 69.98 -14.13
C LEU A 1198 60.13 70.59 -12.73
N SER A 1199 61.09 70.13 -11.92
CA SER A 1199 61.51 70.82 -10.71
C SER A 1199 62.01 72.25 -10.99
N THR A 1200 61.59 73.23 -10.19
CA THR A 1200 61.99 74.65 -10.36
C THR A 1200 63.49 74.86 -10.15
N ASN A 1201 64.05 75.92 -10.77
CA ASN A 1201 65.43 76.38 -10.64
C ASN A 1201 66.53 75.44 -11.17
N LEU A 1202 66.19 74.43 -11.98
CA LEU A 1202 67.20 73.65 -12.72
C LEU A 1202 68.01 74.54 -13.67
N ALA A 1203 69.31 74.27 -13.79
CA ALA A 1203 70.24 75.03 -14.62
C ALA A 1203 70.31 74.47 -16.05
N LEU A 1204 69.16 74.33 -16.71
CA LEU A 1204 69.08 73.74 -18.05
C LEU A 1204 69.84 74.56 -19.10
N THR A 1205 70.43 73.87 -20.06
CA THR A 1205 71.10 74.42 -21.23
C THR A 1205 70.64 73.70 -22.50
N ASN A 1206 71.04 74.20 -23.67
CA ASN A 1206 70.79 73.51 -24.93
C ASN A 1206 71.45 72.12 -25.01
N LEU A 1207 72.43 71.81 -24.14
CA LEU A 1207 73.10 70.52 -24.14
C LEU A 1207 72.23 69.38 -23.60
N ASP A 1208 71.21 69.72 -22.79
CA ASP A 1208 70.32 68.77 -22.12
C ASP A 1208 69.19 68.29 -23.05
N PHE A 1209 69.13 68.82 -24.27
CA PHE A 1209 68.11 68.49 -25.27
C PHE A 1209 68.77 67.86 -26.50
N VAL A 1210 68.29 66.68 -26.87
CA VAL A 1210 68.69 65.94 -28.07
C VAL A 1210 67.49 65.83 -29.00
N VAL A 1211 67.65 66.31 -30.23
CA VAL A 1211 66.63 66.19 -31.26
C VAL A 1211 66.92 64.94 -32.08
N THR A 1212 65.94 64.05 -32.20
CA THR A 1212 66.05 62.81 -32.99
C THR A 1212 65.18 62.83 -34.22
#